data_AF-A0AAN6YMH7-F1
#
_entry.id   AF-A0AAN6YMH7-F1
#
_cell.length_a   1.000
_cell.length_b   1.000
_cell.length_c   1.000
_cell.angle_alpha   90.00
_cell.angle_beta   90.00
_cell.angle_gamma   90.00
#
_symmetry.space_group_name_H-M   'P 1'
#
loop_
_entity.id
_entity.type
_entity.pdbx_description
1 polymer ?
#
loop_
_entity_poly.entity_id
_entity_poly.type
_entity_poly.pdbx_seq_one_letter_code
_entity_poly.pdbx_strand_id
1 'polypeptide(L)'
;MNQYPSHDHESNHSNGQDSFDDDRWAEGLTIEDRIALDQAQADGDALVEEIPKSKDALGWFSVICLLYNRMIGSGIFNASAVIFYNTQSVGLGLLFWFFGALLALSGTATYIELGLSTPRWLQPNGISIATPRSGGELPYLNYLLEKPRFLATCLFGVSFLVFGNTATNSVAFAVAVLKASNAELTSGKVVAIALTVNTFTCLLHSMSRRWGIRLNNLLGSLKFLMLIILIFLGFSRLSSVKDITKDNFTDAFAKTDKTPSGGYRYGEALVYAIFPFGGFHQANYVLAEIKNPHRNFARTSGIGVSLLCVLYMVFVILYAAIIPKAQLFKPNLDIAEEFFKSTIGRGSSDISRVKSAGQALRAFSAIGNVIVFTFTAARVKQEVAKEGILPFSKYIAASYRFSFRNGFQRLPPHQAGGFLHTEKSPAAALAVHWLVTTVLILAAVLGTGQDKSAGTFSHLPGYSLLLMAYAYGLDVIWFSCIGIGMLYLRFAPGSNWRHISPIPHVIGCVAAVIFTVTNLTPLIMMWVYDPVHKYMVHSDEKVPWFASQTLAVAIVVGAFLYWVGFRTYLYQKRSRSGLVWKVGRTPIFWRDRENLDENGQERLVQIYEIIRLTWTALTAPEPKAGQQQGYGMIEMDDIANFPGHGQDNTGGQFQQAHYGNQGHHGYH
;
A
#
# COMPACT_ATOMS: atom_id res chain seq x y z
N MET A 1 43.68 -71.97 24.28
CA MET A 1 42.75 -72.79 23.49
C MET A 1 41.38 -72.14 23.63
N ASN A 2 40.87 -71.60 22.53
CA ASN A 2 39.47 -71.32 22.20
C ASN A 2 38.47 -70.75 23.24
N GLN A 3 37.97 -69.56 22.90
CA GLN A 3 36.55 -69.22 22.64
C GLN A 3 35.53 -68.97 23.79
N TYR A 4 34.86 -67.81 23.63
CA TYR A 4 33.53 -67.33 24.09
C TYR A 4 33.38 -66.73 25.51
N PRO A 5 32.46 -65.74 25.74
CA PRO A 5 31.17 -65.55 25.04
C PRO A 5 30.79 -64.15 24.49
N SER A 6 29.85 -64.22 23.54
CA SER A 6 28.79 -63.25 23.13
C SER A 6 29.17 -61.83 22.67
N HIS A 7 29.18 -61.65 21.35
CA HIS A 7 28.81 -60.39 20.68
C HIS A 7 27.28 -60.26 20.69
N ASP A 8 26.77 -59.22 21.34
CA ASP A 8 25.39 -58.78 21.16
C ASP A 8 25.28 -57.80 19.99
N HIS A 9 24.21 -57.96 19.23
CA HIS A 9 23.85 -57.25 18.02
C HIS A 9 23.74 -55.73 18.22
N GLU A 10 24.50 -54.96 17.44
CA GLU A 10 24.15 -53.59 17.08
C GLU A 10 22.81 -53.58 16.34
N SER A 11 21.76 -53.10 17.01
CA SER A 11 20.52 -52.68 16.36
C SER A 11 20.61 -51.20 16.04
N ASN A 12 20.95 -50.96 14.78
CA ASN A 12 21.07 -49.65 14.16
C ASN A 12 19.66 -49.05 13.95
N HIS A 13 19.08 -48.44 14.99
CA HIS A 13 17.88 -47.61 14.85
C HIS A 13 18.26 -46.20 14.39
N SER A 14 18.43 -46.07 13.08
CA SER A 14 18.43 -44.80 12.36
C SER A 14 16.99 -44.25 12.30
N ASN A 15 16.57 -43.55 13.35
CA ASN A 15 15.43 -42.63 13.24
C ASN A 15 15.92 -41.37 12.54
N GLY A 16 15.36 -41.14 11.35
CA GLY A 16 15.69 -40.04 10.45
C GLY A 16 15.63 -38.68 11.14
N GLN A 17 16.81 -38.16 11.43
CA GLN A 17 17.05 -36.73 11.53
C GLN A 17 16.96 -36.15 10.11
N ASP A 18 15.77 -35.64 9.76
CA ASP A 18 15.70 -34.59 8.75
C ASP A 18 16.50 -33.40 9.30
N SER A 19 17.63 -33.10 8.66
CA SER A 19 18.49 -31.97 8.99
C SER A 19 17.77 -30.65 8.71
N PHE A 20 17.16 -30.10 9.76
CA PHE A 20 16.59 -28.75 9.82
C PHE A 20 17.69 -27.69 9.84
N ASP A 21 18.26 -27.37 8.69
CA ASP A 21 19.18 -26.23 8.53
C ASP A 21 18.40 -24.90 8.47
N ASP A 22 18.17 -24.31 9.67
CA ASP A 22 18.45 -22.92 10.11
C ASP A 22 17.60 -22.64 11.38
N ASP A 23 18.04 -23.21 12.51
CA ASP A 23 17.39 -23.17 13.85
C ASP A 23 17.89 -22.02 14.76
N ARG A 24 18.70 -21.09 14.22
CA ARG A 24 19.29 -19.96 14.96
C ARG A 24 18.28 -19.07 15.71
N TRP A 25 17.02 -19.04 15.25
CA TRP A 25 15.95 -18.30 15.94
C TRP A 25 15.51 -18.97 17.24
N ALA A 26 15.50 -20.30 17.30
CA ALA A 26 15.18 -21.03 18.52
C ALA A 26 16.26 -20.78 19.59
N GLU A 27 17.54 -20.73 19.19
CA GLU A 27 18.66 -20.49 20.10
C GLU A 27 18.65 -19.08 20.74
N GLY A 28 17.99 -18.10 20.12
CA GLY A 28 17.93 -16.72 20.63
C GLY A 28 16.63 -16.29 21.31
N LEU A 29 15.64 -17.18 21.43
CA LEU A 29 14.40 -16.91 22.19
C LEU A 29 14.64 -17.04 23.69
N THR A 30 14.14 -16.09 24.47
CA THR A 30 14.15 -16.22 25.93
C THR A 30 13.17 -17.31 26.39
N ILE A 31 13.32 -17.80 27.62
CA ILE A 31 12.38 -18.76 28.20
C ILE A 31 10.96 -18.16 28.27
N GLU A 32 10.86 -16.87 28.60
CA GLU A 32 9.59 -16.14 28.65
C GLU A 32 8.91 -16.08 27.27
N ASP A 33 9.68 -15.82 26.20
CA ASP A 33 9.14 -15.80 24.84
C ASP A 33 8.61 -17.17 24.42
N ARG A 34 9.31 -18.26 24.79
CA ARG A 34 8.87 -19.64 24.52
C ARG A 34 7.57 -19.97 25.24
N ILE A 35 7.48 -19.65 26.53
CA ILE A 35 6.25 -19.85 27.31
C ILE A 35 5.10 -19.05 26.71
N ALA A 36 5.33 -17.79 26.33
CA ALA A 36 4.31 -16.93 25.73
C ALA A 36 3.81 -17.49 24.39
N LEU A 37 4.71 -18.04 23.57
CA LEU A 37 4.37 -18.71 22.31
C LEU A 37 3.56 -19.99 22.54
N ASP A 38 3.99 -20.85 23.45
CA ASP A 38 3.29 -22.11 23.76
C ASP A 38 1.87 -21.84 24.30
N GLN A 39 1.74 -20.86 25.20
CA GLN A 39 0.44 -20.39 25.69
C GLN A 39 -0.43 -19.82 24.58
N ALA A 40 0.14 -19.04 23.66
CA ALA A 40 -0.60 -18.49 22.53
C ALA A 40 -1.00 -19.55 21.49
N GLN A 41 -0.23 -20.62 21.34
CA GLN A 41 -0.58 -21.74 20.46
C GLN A 41 -1.69 -22.60 21.06
N ALA A 42 -1.74 -22.73 22.39
CA ALA A 42 -2.81 -23.43 23.10
C ALA A 42 -4.10 -22.58 23.23
N ASP A 43 -4.00 -21.25 23.16
CA ASP A 43 -5.14 -20.34 23.28
C ASP A 43 -5.97 -20.30 21.99
N GLY A 44 -7.22 -20.77 22.10
CA GLY A 44 -8.23 -20.75 21.04
C GLY A 44 -8.65 -19.35 20.59
N ASP A 45 -8.26 -18.26 21.25
CA ASP A 45 -8.52 -16.88 20.85
C ASP A 45 -7.26 -16.12 20.39
N ALA A 46 -6.10 -16.77 20.42
CA ALA A 46 -4.85 -16.22 19.93
C ALA A 46 -4.52 -16.69 18.50
N LEU A 47 -3.68 -15.91 17.84
CA LEU A 47 -3.06 -16.18 16.55
C LEU A 47 -1.57 -15.88 16.67
N VAL A 48 -0.72 -16.83 16.32
CA VAL A 48 0.72 -16.64 16.25
C VAL A 48 1.12 -16.47 14.79
N GLU A 49 1.48 -15.25 14.41
CA GLU A 49 2.01 -14.95 13.09
C GLU A 49 3.54 -14.99 13.11
N GLU A 50 4.13 -15.70 12.16
CA GLU A 50 5.57 -15.86 12.02
C GLU A 50 6.07 -14.98 10.88
N ILE A 51 7.05 -14.13 11.17
CA ILE A 51 7.69 -13.28 10.17
C ILE A 51 8.62 -14.16 9.32
N PRO A 52 8.69 -13.95 7.99
CA PRO A 52 9.56 -14.75 7.12
C PRO A 52 11.01 -14.76 7.61
N LYS A 53 11.60 -15.96 7.66
CA LYS A 53 13.02 -16.14 7.99
C LYS A 53 13.91 -15.31 7.07
N SER A 54 15.11 -14.94 7.53
CA SER A 54 16.07 -14.10 6.78
C SER A 54 16.37 -14.59 5.35
N LYS A 55 16.24 -15.91 5.09
CA LYS A 55 16.38 -16.53 3.77
C LYS A 55 15.17 -16.35 2.85
N ASP A 56 13.97 -16.22 3.42
CA ASP A 56 12.68 -16.06 2.72
C ASP A 56 12.13 -14.61 2.79
N ALA A 57 12.83 -13.74 3.51
CA ALA A 57 12.57 -12.31 3.62
C ALA A 57 12.90 -11.57 2.31
N LEU A 58 12.23 -10.45 2.08
CA LEU A 58 12.43 -9.62 0.90
C LEU A 58 13.77 -8.90 1.00
N GLY A 59 14.74 -9.32 0.18
CA GLY A 59 16.00 -8.60 -0.02
C GLY A 59 15.80 -7.29 -0.80
N TRP A 60 16.84 -6.45 -0.82
CA TRP A 60 16.81 -5.15 -1.50
C TRP A 60 16.35 -5.24 -2.96
N PHE A 61 16.85 -6.22 -3.72
CA PHE A 61 16.49 -6.39 -5.13
C PHE A 61 15.00 -6.67 -5.31
N SER A 62 14.44 -7.56 -4.50
CA SER A 62 13.02 -7.88 -4.53
C SER A 62 12.15 -6.67 -4.19
N VAL A 63 12.59 -5.84 -3.24
CA VAL A 63 11.90 -4.59 -2.86
C VAL A 63 11.96 -3.56 -4.01
N ILE A 64 13.09 -3.38 -4.70
CA ILE A 64 13.17 -2.53 -5.90
C ILE A 64 12.22 -3.03 -6.99
N CYS A 65 12.26 -4.33 -7.31
CA CYS A 65 11.38 -4.91 -8.31
C CYS A 65 9.90 -4.77 -7.93
N LEU A 66 9.57 -4.84 -6.64
CA LEU A 66 8.22 -4.60 -6.12
C LEU A 66 7.76 -3.16 -6.37
N LEU A 67 8.62 -2.17 -6.09
CA LEU A 67 8.35 -0.76 -6.41
C LEU A 67 8.17 -0.56 -7.93
N TYR A 68 9.07 -1.11 -8.74
CA TYR A 68 9.04 -0.97 -10.20
C TYR A 68 7.82 -1.65 -10.81
N ASN A 69 7.42 -2.84 -10.33
CA ASN A 69 6.21 -3.49 -10.82
C ASN A 69 4.95 -2.68 -10.53
N ARG A 70 4.89 -1.99 -9.40
CA ARG A 70 3.72 -1.18 -9.05
C ARG A 70 3.71 0.13 -9.82
N MET A 71 4.82 0.85 -9.82
CA MET A 71 4.89 2.19 -10.42
C MET A 71 4.87 2.11 -11.95
N ILE A 72 5.63 1.20 -12.57
CA ILE A 72 5.67 1.03 -14.04
C ILE A 72 4.41 0.29 -14.48
N GLY A 73 3.42 1.05 -14.93
CA GLY A 73 2.11 0.57 -15.33
C GLY A 73 1.51 1.36 -16.49
N SER A 74 0.21 1.19 -16.74
CA SER A 74 -0.52 1.94 -17.77
C SER A 74 -0.58 3.44 -17.51
N GLY A 75 -0.36 3.86 -16.25
CA GLY A 75 -0.40 5.27 -15.83
C GLY A 75 0.53 6.17 -16.65
N ILE A 76 1.75 5.73 -17.00
CA ILE A 76 2.70 6.57 -17.73
C ILE A 76 2.21 7.01 -19.12
N PHE A 77 1.32 6.24 -19.73
CA PHE A 77 0.70 6.58 -21.02
C PHE A 77 -0.68 7.19 -20.83
N ASN A 78 -1.53 6.57 -20.01
CA ASN A 78 -2.93 6.99 -19.85
C ASN A 78 -3.04 8.33 -19.10
N ALA A 79 -2.31 8.50 -18.00
CA ALA A 79 -2.33 9.75 -17.25
C ALA A 79 -1.88 10.92 -18.10
N SER A 80 -0.84 10.71 -18.89
CA SER A 80 -0.30 11.72 -19.80
C SER A 80 -1.37 12.26 -20.75
N ALA A 81 -2.20 11.40 -21.33
CA ALA A 81 -3.26 11.80 -22.25
C ALA A 81 -4.27 12.73 -21.55
N VAL A 82 -4.65 12.38 -20.32
CA VAL A 82 -5.56 13.21 -19.51
C VAL A 82 -4.90 14.51 -19.07
N ILE A 83 -3.63 14.48 -18.65
CA ILE A 83 -2.89 15.67 -18.18
C ILE A 83 -2.76 16.69 -19.31
N PHE A 84 -2.30 16.31 -20.50
CA PHE A 84 -2.18 17.25 -21.62
C PHE A 84 -3.54 17.72 -22.14
N TYR A 85 -4.54 16.84 -22.18
CA TYR A 85 -5.91 17.24 -22.50
C TYR A 85 -6.46 18.25 -21.49
N ASN A 86 -6.22 18.08 -20.19
CA ASN A 86 -6.75 18.98 -19.18
C ASN A 86 -5.98 20.28 -19.06
N THR A 87 -4.67 20.27 -19.26
CA THR A 87 -3.85 21.49 -19.16
C THR A 87 -3.87 22.32 -20.44
N GLN A 88 -4.08 21.70 -21.60
CA GLN A 88 -3.99 22.33 -22.93
C GLN A 88 -2.70 23.15 -23.11
N SER A 89 -1.62 22.74 -22.44
CA SER A 89 -0.30 23.36 -22.49
C SER A 89 0.75 22.28 -22.24
N VAL A 90 1.78 22.23 -23.11
CA VAL A 90 2.88 21.26 -22.97
C VAL A 90 3.67 21.55 -21.70
N GLY A 91 4.02 22.82 -21.46
CA GLY A 91 4.76 23.25 -20.27
C GLY A 91 4.02 22.94 -18.97
N LEU A 92 2.71 23.27 -18.89
CA LEU A 92 1.92 22.91 -17.72
C LEU A 92 1.79 21.39 -17.56
N GLY A 93 1.53 20.64 -18.64
CA GLY A 93 1.46 19.18 -18.54
C GLY A 93 2.74 18.54 -17.97
N LEU A 94 3.91 19.06 -18.35
CA LEU A 94 5.20 18.65 -17.79
C LEU A 94 5.38 19.05 -16.32
N LEU A 95 4.90 20.23 -15.92
CA LEU A 95 4.91 20.64 -14.50
C LEU A 95 4.03 19.75 -13.63
N PHE A 96 2.88 19.30 -14.14
CA PHE A 96 2.03 18.36 -13.41
C PHE A 96 2.72 17.02 -13.18
N TRP A 97 3.43 16.50 -14.19
CA TRP A 97 4.30 15.32 -14.03
C TRP A 97 5.41 15.55 -13.00
N PHE A 98 6.02 16.74 -13.01
CA PHE A 98 7.02 17.12 -12.02
C PHE A 98 6.43 17.16 -10.59
N PHE A 99 5.21 17.68 -10.41
CA PHE A 99 4.52 17.63 -9.12
C PHE A 99 4.22 16.19 -8.67
N GLY A 100 3.83 15.31 -9.58
CA GLY A 100 3.70 13.88 -9.29
C GLY A 100 5.01 13.25 -8.79
N ALA A 101 6.14 13.55 -9.45
CA ALA A 101 7.46 13.09 -9.03
C ALA A 101 7.87 13.67 -7.66
N LEU A 102 7.60 14.96 -7.44
CA LEU A 102 7.90 15.64 -6.19
C LEU A 102 7.06 15.07 -5.02
N LEU A 103 5.80 14.72 -5.27
CA LEU A 103 4.94 14.00 -4.33
C LEU A 103 5.50 12.60 -4.03
N ALA A 104 5.98 11.87 -5.02
CA ALA A 104 6.57 10.55 -4.81
C ALA A 104 7.82 10.60 -3.92
N LEU A 105 8.71 11.58 -4.17
CA LEU A 105 9.95 11.77 -3.41
C LEU A 105 9.67 12.20 -1.96
N SER A 106 8.81 13.21 -1.79
CA SER A 106 8.41 13.71 -0.47
C SER A 106 7.60 12.68 0.33
N GLY A 107 6.73 11.94 -0.36
CA GLY A 107 5.99 10.81 0.18
C GLY A 107 6.93 9.69 0.62
N THR A 108 7.92 9.34 -0.19
CA THR A 108 8.92 8.31 0.16
C THR A 108 9.66 8.68 1.45
N ALA A 109 10.09 9.93 1.60
CA ALA A 109 10.70 10.40 2.84
C ALA A 109 9.71 10.27 4.02
N THR A 110 8.48 10.77 3.87
CA THR A 110 7.44 10.70 4.91
C THR A 110 7.14 9.26 5.34
N TYR A 111 7.02 8.34 4.40
CA TYR A 111 6.72 6.92 4.65
C TYR A 111 7.93 6.14 5.17
N ILE A 112 9.16 6.52 4.81
CA ILE A 112 10.38 5.98 5.44
C ILE A 112 10.41 6.36 6.92
N GLU A 113 10.14 7.62 7.21
CA GLU A 113 10.13 8.14 8.57
C GLU A 113 9.07 7.46 9.42
N LEU A 114 7.81 7.45 8.97
CA LEU A 114 6.73 6.78 9.68
C LEU A 114 6.98 5.28 9.82
N GLY A 115 7.41 4.61 8.76
CA GLY A 115 7.65 3.16 8.77
C GLY A 115 8.78 2.70 9.70
N LEU A 116 9.77 3.56 9.93
CA LEU A 116 10.91 3.24 10.81
C LEU A 116 10.80 3.85 12.20
N SER A 117 9.84 4.75 12.43
CA SER A 117 9.57 5.35 13.74
C SER A 117 8.30 4.80 14.40
N THR A 118 7.39 4.17 13.66
CA THR A 118 6.08 3.69 14.14
C THR A 118 5.67 2.36 13.47
N PRO A 119 4.83 1.54 14.15
CA PRO A 119 4.42 1.65 15.55
C PRO A 119 5.60 1.43 16.50
N ARG A 120 5.47 1.87 17.75
CA ARG A 120 6.48 1.68 18.78
C ARG A 120 6.00 0.67 19.82
N TRP A 121 6.89 -0.20 20.25
CA TRP A 121 6.65 -1.15 21.32
C TRP A 121 7.42 -0.75 22.56
N LEU A 122 6.75 -0.74 23.71
CA LEU A 122 7.35 -0.45 25.01
C LEU A 122 7.89 -1.75 25.62
N GLN A 123 9.21 -1.82 25.78
CA GLN A 123 9.86 -2.92 26.46
C GLN A 123 9.52 -2.94 27.97
N PRO A 124 9.64 -4.11 28.63
CA PRO A 124 9.49 -4.22 30.08
C PRO A 124 10.41 -3.30 30.89
N ASN A 125 11.58 -2.94 30.34
CA ASN A 125 12.54 -2.00 30.95
C ASN A 125 12.17 -0.51 30.77
N GLY A 126 11.03 -0.20 30.15
CA GLY A 126 10.55 1.16 29.90
C GLY A 126 11.08 1.83 28.63
N ILE A 127 11.91 1.15 27.83
CA ILE A 127 12.44 1.70 26.58
C ILE A 127 11.48 1.41 25.41
N SER A 128 11.10 2.44 24.68
CA SER A 128 10.25 2.32 23.50
C SER A 128 11.08 2.16 22.24
N ILE A 129 10.89 1.07 21.49
CA ILE A 129 11.56 0.82 20.21
C ILE A 129 10.59 0.83 19.04
N ALA A 130 11.03 1.25 17.87
CA ALA A 130 10.22 1.14 16.67
C ALA A 130 10.10 -0.33 16.24
N THR A 131 8.92 -0.70 15.76
CA THR A 131 8.57 -2.06 15.35
C THR A 131 7.99 -1.99 13.94
N PRO A 132 8.86 -2.02 12.89
CA PRO A 132 8.42 -1.88 11.50
C PRO A 132 7.32 -2.89 11.16
N ARG A 133 6.13 -2.38 10.82
CA ARG A 133 4.94 -3.20 10.58
C ARG A 133 4.49 -3.11 9.13
N SER A 134 4.09 -4.25 8.57
CA SER A 134 3.28 -4.30 7.35
C SER A 134 1.91 -3.62 7.56
N GLY A 135 1.18 -3.36 6.48
CA GLY A 135 -0.16 -2.77 6.57
C GLY A 135 -0.30 -1.37 5.97
N GLY A 136 0.79 -0.79 5.45
CA GLY A 136 0.74 0.50 4.77
C GLY A 136 0.37 1.63 5.71
N GLU A 137 -0.64 2.42 5.36
CA GLU A 137 -1.10 3.58 6.12
C GLU A 137 -1.75 3.18 7.45
N LEU A 138 -2.33 1.98 7.57
CA LEU A 138 -3.05 1.53 8.76
C LEU A 138 -2.27 1.74 10.08
N PRO A 139 -1.04 1.21 10.25
CA PRO A 139 -0.27 1.43 11.47
C PRO A 139 0.02 2.91 11.74
N TYR A 140 0.22 3.72 10.70
CA TYR A 140 0.54 5.14 10.85
C TYR A 140 -0.70 5.94 11.26
N LEU A 141 -1.85 5.65 10.66
CA LEU A 141 -3.12 6.28 11.02
C LEU A 141 -3.57 5.86 12.41
N ASN A 142 -3.37 4.61 12.81
CA ASN A 142 -3.64 4.16 14.18
C ASN A 142 -2.73 4.87 15.20
N TYR A 143 -1.48 5.20 14.83
CA TYR A 143 -0.57 5.99 15.66
C TYR A 143 -0.97 7.47 15.72
N LEU A 144 -1.40 8.06 14.60
CA LEU A 144 -1.78 9.47 14.51
C LEU A 144 -3.14 9.78 15.13
N LEU A 145 -4.10 8.84 14.99
CA LEU A 145 -5.49 8.98 15.38
C LEU A 145 -5.88 7.86 16.36
N GLU A 146 -5.25 7.88 17.55
CA GLU A 146 -5.50 6.89 18.61
C GLU A 146 -6.93 6.94 19.15
N LYS A 147 -7.51 8.15 19.21
CA LYS A 147 -8.86 8.42 19.68
C LYS A 147 -9.69 9.12 18.61
N PRO A 148 -10.98 8.79 18.47
CA PRO A 148 -11.70 7.70 19.13
C PRO A 148 -11.21 6.29 18.72
N ARG A 149 -11.31 5.32 19.64
CA ARG A 149 -10.81 3.95 19.41
C ARG A 149 -11.44 3.31 18.18
N PHE A 150 -10.62 2.62 17.39
CA PHE A 150 -10.96 1.97 16.12
C PHE A 150 -11.37 2.91 14.97
N LEU A 151 -11.41 4.24 15.16
CA LEU A 151 -11.84 5.15 14.10
C LEU A 151 -10.92 5.05 12.88
N ALA A 152 -9.62 5.26 13.06
CA ALA A 152 -8.63 5.15 11.99
C ALA A 152 -8.67 3.77 11.30
N THR A 153 -8.73 2.71 12.10
CA THR A 153 -8.82 1.32 11.63
C THR A 153 -10.05 1.09 10.76
N CYS A 154 -11.23 1.55 11.18
CA CYS A 154 -12.45 1.39 10.40
C CYS A 154 -12.43 2.24 9.14
N LEU A 155 -12.09 3.53 9.25
CA LEU A 155 -12.09 4.44 8.11
C LEU A 155 -11.12 3.97 7.01
N PHE A 156 -9.86 3.73 7.37
CA PHE A 156 -8.87 3.24 6.41
C PHE A 156 -9.12 1.79 6.02
N GLY A 157 -9.31 0.89 6.99
CA GLY A 157 -9.39 -0.54 6.75
C GLY A 157 -10.58 -0.95 5.88
N VAL A 158 -11.78 -0.38 6.13
CA VAL A 158 -12.95 -0.64 5.28
C VAL A 158 -12.78 -0.01 3.90
N SER A 159 -12.25 1.21 3.81
CA SER A 159 -11.95 1.84 2.53
C SER A 159 -10.93 1.03 1.71
N PHE A 160 -9.88 0.51 2.36
CA PHE A 160 -8.85 -0.31 1.73
C PHE A 160 -9.38 -1.67 1.29
N LEU A 161 -10.34 -2.27 2.00
CA LEU A 161 -10.98 -3.51 1.56
C LEU A 161 -11.62 -3.34 0.18
N VAL A 162 -12.21 -2.17 -0.10
CA VAL A 162 -12.85 -1.86 -1.39
C VAL A 162 -11.82 -1.37 -2.42
N PHE A 163 -11.07 -0.31 -2.11
CA PHE A 163 -10.17 0.33 -3.06
C PHE A 163 -8.85 -0.44 -3.27
N GLY A 164 -8.37 -1.21 -2.29
CA GLY A 164 -7.15 -2.02 -2.40
C GLY A 164 -7.34 -3.26 -3.29
N ASN A 165 -7.80 -3.08 -4.53
CA ASN A 165 -8.16 -4.12 -5.48
C ASN A 165 -7.31 -4.04 -6.78
N THR A 166 -7.38 -5.08 -7.62
CA THR A 166 -6.66 -5.14 -8.91
C THR A 166 -7.59 -5.09 -10.13
N ALA A 167 -8.82 -4.60 -9.98
CA ALA A 167 -9.85 -4.69 -11.02
C ALA A 167 -9.48 -3.88 -12.27
N THR A 168 -9.06 -2.61 -12.09
CA THR A 168 -8.67 -1.74 -13.20
C THR A 168 -7.48 -2.30 -13.97
N ASN A 169 -6.46 -2.80 -13.27
CA ASN A 169 -5.29 -3.45 -13.89
C ASN A 169 -5.65 -4.76 -14.60
N SER A 170 -6.59 -5.54 -14.06
CA SER A 170 -7.09 -6.77 -14.69
C SER A 170 -7.88 -6.48 -15.97
N VAL A 171 -8.72 -5.43 -15.97
CA VAL A 171 -9.42 -4.95 -17.17
C VAL A 171 -8.42 -4.41 -18.20
N ALA A 172 -7.44 -3.61 -17.78
CA ALA A 172 -6.40 -3.10 -18.68
C ALA A 172 -5.57 -4.24 -19.32
N PHE A 173 -5.24 -5.28 -18.56
CA PHE A 173 -4.62 -6.49 -19.07
C PHE A 173 -5.49 -7.17 -20.13
N ALA A 174 -6.76 -7.42 -19.82
CA ALA A 174 -7.69 -8.09 -20.73
C ALA A 174 -7.86 -7.33 -22.06
N VAL A 175 -8.05 -6.01 -21.99
CA VAL A 175 -8.17 -5.14 -23.17
C VAL A 175 -6.89 -5.15 -23.99
N ALA A 176 -5.72 -5.05 -23.34
CA ALA A 176 -4.44 -5.06 -24.03
C ALA A 176 -4.17 -6.41 -24.72
N VAL A 177 -4.51 -7.53 -24.09
CA VAL A 177 -4.41 -8.87 -24.70
C VAL A 177 -5.30 -8.99 -25.94
N LEU A 178 -6.57 -8.58 -25.85
CA LEU A 178 -7.50 -8.65 -26.99
C LEU A 178 -7.07 -7.74 -28.14
N LYS A 179 -6.59 -6.52 -27.84
CA LYS A 179 -6.05 -5.62 -28.86
C LYS A 179 -4.77 -6.16 -29.49
N ALA A 180 -3.89 -6.80 -28.70
CA ALA A 180 -2.66 -7.38 -29.21
C ALA A 180 -2.93 -8.56 -30.17
N SER A 181 -3.95 -9.37 -29.88
CA SER A 181 -4.37 -10.50 -30.71
C SER A 181 -5.31 -10.11 -31.87
N ASN A 182 -5.60 -8.82 -32.04
CA ASN A 182 -6.58 -8.32 -33.00
C ASN A 182 -7.97 -8.98 -32.86
N ALA A 183 -8.30 -9.39 -31.63
CA ALA A 183 -9.58 -9.98 -31.30
C ALA A 183 -10.61 -8.88 -30.98
N GLU A 184 -11.87 -9.14 -31.34
CA GLU A 184 -12.98 -8.25 -31.03
C GLU A 184 -13.11 -8.02 -29.52
N LEU A 185 -13.28 -6.76 -29.13
CA LEU A 185 -13.45 -6.34 -27.75
C LEU A 185 -14.93 -6.45 -27.35
N THR A 186 -15.29 -7.50 -26.62
CA THR A 186 -16.64 -7.67 -26.04
C THR A 186 -16.58 -7.70 -24.53
N SER A 187 -17.67 -7.30 -23.87
CA SER A 187 -17.79 -7.32 -22.40
C SER A 187 -17.48 -8.71 -21.82
N GLY A 188 -18.04 -9.76 -22.42
CA GLY A 188 -17.82 -11.15 -21.99
C GLY A 188 -16.36 -11.58 -22.07
N LYS A 189 -15.66 -11.27 -23.18
CA LYS A 189 -14.23 -11.60 -23.35
C LYS A 189 -13.36 -10.83 -22.35
N VAL A 190 -13.65 -9.55 -22.13
CA VAL A 190 -12.91 -8.72 -21.15
C VAL A 190 -13.11 -9.26 -19.73
N VAL A 191 -14.35 -9.55 -19.31
CA VAL A 191 -14.63 -10.13 -18.00
C VAL A 191 -13.92 -11.47 -17.82
N ALA A 192 -14.02 -12.38 -18.80
CA ALA A 192 -13.41 -13.71 -18.71
C ALA A 192 -11.88 -13.64 -18.51
N ILE A 193 -11.18 -12.82 -19.30
CA ILE A 193 -9.72 -12.67 -19.19
C ILE A 193 -9.34 -11.95 -17.89
N ALA A 194 -10.08 -10.90 -17.49
CA ALA A 194 -9.82 -10.16 -16.26
C ALA A 194 -10.02 -11.02 -15.00
N LEU A 195 -11.07 -11.86 -14.96
CA LEU A 195 -11.29 -12.81 -13.87
C LEU A 195 -10.25 -13.92 -13.88
N THR A 196 -9.81 -14.36 -15.05
CA THR A 196 -8.73 -15.38 -15.18
C THR A 196 -7.43 -14.86 -14.56
N VAL A 197 -6.99 -13.64 -14.88
CA VAL A 197 -5.74 -13.09 -14.31
C VAL A 197 -5.88 -12.80 -12.81
N ASN A 198 -7.03 -12.30 -12.34
CA ASN A 198 -7.29 -12.11 -10.92
C ASN A 198 -7.25 -13.44 -10.14
N THR A 199 -7.90 -14.47 -10.66
CA THR A 199 -7.93 -15.81 -10.07
C THR A 199 -6.54 -16.45 -10.07
N PHE A 200 -5.83 -16.40 -11.21
CA PHE A 200 -4.48 -16.92 -11.33
C PHE A 200 -3.53 -16.29 -10.31
N THR A 201 -3.55 -14.96 -10.16
CA THR A 201 -2.64 -14.28 -9.23
C THR A 201 -2.97 -14.54 -7.76
N CYS A 202 -4.25 -14.61 -7.40
CA CYS A 202 -4.65 -14.97 -6.03
C CYS A 202 -4.26 -16.42 -5.69
N LEU A 203 -4.43 -17.36 -6.62
CA LEU A 203 -4.00 -18.75 -6.43
C LEU A 203 -2.47 -18.87 -6.39
N LEU A 204 -1.74 -18.16 -7.24
CA LEU A 204 -0.28 -18.13 -7.23
C LEU A 204 0.25 -17.75 -5.84
N HIS A 205 -0.27 -16.65 -5.28
CA HIS A 205 0.18 -16.15 -3.97
C HIS A 205 -0.37 -16.96 -2.79
N SER A 206 -1.48 -17.68 -2.94
CA SER A 206 -1.97 -18.58 -1.89
C SER A 206 -1.16 -19.88 -1.86
N MET A 207 -0.76 -20.40 -3.03
CA MET A 207 -0.08 -21.69 -3.17
C MET A 207 1.45 -21.60 -3.07
N SER A 208 2.07 -20.50 -3.52
CA SER A 208 3.53 -20.34 -3.46
C SER A 208 3.99 -18.88 -3.45
N ARG A 209 4.37 -18.43 -2.24
CA ARG A 209 5.01 -17.13 -2.01
C ARG A 209 6.32 -16.98 -2.79
N ARG A 210 7.21 -17.99 -2.78
CA ARG A 210 8.49 -17.95 -3.51
C ARG A 210 8.32 -17.71 -5.01
N TRP A 211 7.37 -18.39 -5.65
CA TRP A 211 7.07 -18.17 -7.06
C TRP A 211 6.51 -16.77 -7.31
N GLY A 212 5.65 -16.28 -6.42
CA GLY A 212 5.20 -14.89 -6.43
C GLY A 212 6.36 -13.88 -6.41
N ILE A 213 7.36 -14.09 -5.55
CA ILE A 213 8.55 -13.23 -5.45
C ILE A 213 9.45 -13.36 -6.70
N ARG A 214 9.68 -14.57 -7.20
CA ARG A 214 10.47 -14.77 -8.44
C ARG A 214 9.83 -14.08 -9.64
N LEU A 215 8.51 -14.23 -9.78
CA LEU A 215 7.76 -13.59 -10.85
C LEU A 215 7.77 -12.07 -10.70
N ASN A 216 7.63 -11.55 -9.47
CA ASN A 216 7.83 -10.13 -9.19
C ASN A 216 9.22 -9.66 -9.66
N ASN A 217 10.28 -10.38 -9.33
CA ASN A 217 11.65 -9.98 -9.67
C ASN A 217 11.89 -9.97 -11.19
N LEU A 218 11.39 -10.99 -11.90
CA LEU A 218 11.44 -11.08 -13.35
C LEU A 218 10.69 -9.92 -14.01
N LEU A 219 9.42 -9.71 -13.65
CA LEU A 219 8.59 -8.68 -14.27
C LEU A 219 9.07 -7.27 -13.94
N GLY A 220 9.56 -7.04 -12.72
CA GLY A 220 10.08 -5.74 -12.30
C GLY A 220 11.34 -5.36 -13.08
N SER A 221 12.23 -6.33 -13.29
CA SER A 221 13.45 -6.15 -14.11
C SER A 221 13.11 -5.89 -15.57
N LEU A 222 12.20 -6.67 -16.15
CA LEU A 222 11.77 -6.52 -17.54
C LEU A 222 11.05 -5.19 -17.78
N LYS A 223 10.21 -4.73 -16.84
CA LYS A 223 9.55 -3.42 -16.91
C LYS A 223 10.53 -2.26 -16.85
N PHE A 224 11.52 -2.37 -15.97
CA PHE A 224 12.58 -1.36 -15.86
C PHE A 224 13.40 -1.29 -17.14
N LEU A 225 13.81 -2.45 -17.68
CA LEU A 225 14.50 -2.52 -18.97
C LEU A 225 13.63 -1.97 -20.12
N MET A 226 12.34 -2.29 -20.15
CA MET A 226 11.39 -1.76 -21.12
C MET A 226 11.35 -0.24 -21.08
N LEU A 227 11.28 0.38 -19.89
CA LEU A 227 11.30 1.84 -19.77
C LEU A 227 12.59 2.45 -20.30
N ILE A 228 13.74 1.84 -20.02
CA ILE A 228 15.04 2.27 -20.56
C ILE A 228 15.05 2.21 -22.09
N ILE A 229 14.56 1.11 -22.68
CA ILE A 229 14.45 0.96 -24.14
C ILE A 229 13.56 2.06 -24.73
N LEU A 230 12.40 2.33 -24.12
CA LEU A 230 11.49 3.39 -24.55
C LEU A 230 12.16 4.77 -24.52
N ILE A 231 12.98 5.05 -23.51
CA ILE A 231 13.76 6.29 -23.44
C ILE A 231 14.75 6.37 -24.62
N PHE A 232 15.50 5.32 -24.91
CA PHE A 232 16.42 5.30 -26.05
C PHE A 232 15.72 5.46 -27.40
N LEU A 233 14.54 4.85 -27.57
CA LEU A 233 13.71 5.04 -28.76
C LEU A 233 13.19 6.49 -28.89
N GLY A 234 12.87 7.15 -27.78
CA GLY A 234 12.52 8.56 -27.78
C GLY A 234 13.69 9.44 -28.23
N PHE A 235 14.89 9.21 -27.68
CA PHE A 235 16.09 9.94 -28.06
C PHE A 235 16.46 9.76 -29.53
N SER A 236 16.39 8.53 -30.06
CA SER A 236 16.71 8.27 -31.48
C SER A 236 15.78 9.00 -32.44
N ARG A 237 14.56 9.34 -32.00
CA ARG A 237 13.57 10.05 -32.83
C ARG A 237 13.78 11.56 -32.88
N LEU A 238 14.34 12.18 -31.85
CA LEU A 238 14.44 13.64 -31.69
C LEU A 238 15.09 14.35 -32.89
N SER A 239 16.16 13.78 -33.46
CA SER A 239 16.90 14.37 -34.59
C SER A 239 16.05 14.55 -35.84
N SER A 240 15.02 13.71 -35.98
CA SER A 240 14.17 13.62 -37.17
C SER A 240 12.79 14.28 -36.99
N VAL A 241 12.56 14.99 -35.88
CA VAL A 241 11.31 15.73 -35.57
C VAL A 241 11.56 17.15 -35.07
N LYS A 242 12.66 17.79 -35.50
CA LYS A 242 13.06 19.10 -34.98
C LYS A 242 11.95 20.14 -35.03
N ASP A 243 11.12 20.14 -36.08
CA ASP A 243 10.01 21.08 -36.23
C ASP A 243 8.90 20.84 -35.20
N ILE A 244 8.54 19.57 -34.95
CA ILE A 244 7.54 19.20 -33.91
C ILE A 244 8.07 19.54 -32.53
N THR A 245 9.33 19.19 -32.25
CA THR A 245 9.97 19.53 -30.97
C THR A 245 9.97 21.04 -30.76
N LYS A 246 10.33 21.81 -31.80
CA LYS A 246 10.33 23.28 -31.72
C LYS A 246 8.93 23.82 -31.48
N ASP A 247 7.91 23.34 -32.19
CA ASP A 247 6.50 23.76 -31.98
C ASP A 247 6.00 23.46 -30.57
N ASN A 248 6.36 22.30 -30.03
CA ASN A 248 5.90 21.89 -28.69
C ASN A 248 6.55 22.68 -27.56
N PHE A 249 7.81 23.13 -27.73
CA PHE A 249 8.57 23.82 -26.68
C PHE A 249 8.72 25.34 -26.86
N THR A 250 8.41 25.87 -28.04
CA THR A 250 8.27 27.32 -28.23
C THR A 250 6.96 27.76 -27.59
N ASP A 251 7.01 28.75 -26.69
CA ASP A 251 5.87 29.20 -25.90
C ASP A 251 5.10 28.03 -25.24
N ALA A 252 5.82 27.09 -24.62
CA ALA A 252 5.26 25.87 -24.05
C ALA A 252 4.11 26.11 -23.04
N PHE A 253 4.09 27.29 -22.41
CA PHE A 253 3.08 27.74 -21.44
C PHE A 253 1.96 28.60 -22.05
N ALA A 254 1.95 28.81 -23.37
CA ALA A 254 0.92 29.59 -24.03
C ALA A 254 -0.47 29.00 -23.78
N LYS A 255 -1.42 29.89 -23.49
CA LYS A 255 -2.83 29.54 -23.41
C LYS A 255 -3.36 29.22 -24.81
N THR A 256 -4.37 28.38 -24.85
CA THR A 256 -5.17 28.07 -26.03
C THR A 256 -6.62 28.43 -25.77
N ASP A 257 -7.46 28.43 -26.80
CA ASP A 257 -8.90 28.68 -26.67
C ASP A 257 -9.60 27.64 -25.76
N LYS A 258 -8.95 26.50 -25.51
CA LYS A 258 -9.45 25.41 -24.66
C LYS A 258 -8.82 25.38 -23.26
N THR A 259 -7.95 26.34 -22.92
CA THR A 259 -7.35 26.43 -21.58
C THR A 259 -8.45 26.48 -20.51
N PRO A 260 -8.36 25.65 -19.45
CA PRO A 260 -9.36 25.66 -18.37
C PRO A 260 -9.52 27.04 -17.73
N SER A 261 -10.75 27.42 -17.43
CA SER A 261 -11.07 28.56 -16.58
C SER A 261 -11.30 28.16 -15.11
N GLY A 262 -11.68 26.90 -14.85
CA GLY A 262 -11.99 26.37 -13.52
C GLY A 262 -10.94 25.44 -12.92
N GLY A 263 -11.09 25.16 -11.61
CA GLY A 263 -10.17 24.31 -10.85
C GLY A 263 -10.27 22.81 -11.18
N TYR A 264 -11.44 22.30 -11.56
CA TYR A 264 -11.68 20.86 -11.76
C TYR A 264 -10.65 20.19 -12.67
N ARG A 265 -10.40 20.73 -13.86
CA ARG A 265 -9.49 20.11 -14.84
C ARG A 265 -8.05 20.03 -14.33
N TYR A 266 -7.62 21.04 -13.58
CA TYR A 266 -6.34 21.00 -12.90
C TYR A 266 -6.35 19.99 -11.74
N GLY A 267 -7.44 19.91 -10.97
CA GLY A 267 -7.63 18.84 -9.97
C GLY A 267 -7.50 17.45 -10.59
N GLU A 268 -8.23 17.18 -11.65
CA GLU A 268 -8.24 15.89 -12.37
C GLU A 268 -6.87 15.58 -12.96
N ALA A 269 -6.21 16.56 -13.60
CA ALA A 269 -4.84 16.41 -14.09
C ALA A 269 -3.85 16.06 -12.97
N LEU A 270 -4.01 16.63 -11.78
CA LEU A 270 -3.13 16.35 -10.65
C LEU A 270 -3.38 14.96 -10.06
N VAL A 271 -4.63 14.50 -9.97
CA VAL A 271 -4.93 13.09 -9.58
C VAL A 271 -4.30 12.12 -10.59
N TYR A 272 -4.43 12.40 -11.89
CA TYR A 272 -3.77 11.60 -12.92
C TYR A 272 -2.24 11.71 -12.86
N ALA A 273 -1.67 12.83 -12.45
CA ALA A 273 -0.23 12.94 -12.24
C ALA A 273 0.25 12.14 -11.01
N ILE A 274 -0.56 12.03 -9.95
CA ILE A 274 -0.24 11.26 -8.74
C ILE A 274 -0.29 9.75 -9.02
N PHE A 275 -1.32 9.30 -9.75
CA PHE A 275 -1.61 7.87 -9.95
C PHE A 275 -0.41 7.01 -10.43
N PRO A 276 0.36 7.41 -11.47
CA PRO A 276 1.53 6.64 -11.94
C PRO A 276 2.64 6.50 -10.89
N PHE A 277 2.70 7.44 -9.93
CA PHE A 277 3.67 7.42 -8.84
C PHE A 277 3.14 6.74 -7.56
N GLY A 278 1.84 6.44 -7.47
CA GLY A 278 1.16 5.80 -6.33
C GLY A 278 1.66 4.41 -5.94
N GLY A 279 2.83 3.97 -6.42
CA GLY A 279 3.54 2.78 -5.95
C GLY A 279 4.72 3.06 -5.03
N PHE A 280 5.07 4.32 -4.76
CA PHE A 280 6.26 4.66 -3.95
C PHE A 280 6.23 4.07 -2.53
N HIS A 281 5.04 3.89 -1.94
CA HIS A 281 4.83 3.40 -0.58
C HIS A 281 4.57 1.89 -0.50
N GLN A 282 4.68 1.14 -1.59
CA GLN A 282 4.34 -0.29 -1.61
C GLN A 282 5.22 -1.15 -0.71
N ALA A 283 6.46 -0.74 -0.48
CA ALA A 283 7.34 -1.41 0.47
C ALA A 283 6.78 -1.33 1.91
N ASN A 284 6.00 -0.29 2.25
CA ASN A 284 5.32 -0.16 3.55
C ASN A 284 4.21 -1.21 3.75
N TYR A 285 3.65 -1.77 2.68
CA TYR A 285 2.60 -2.78 2.79
C TYR A 285 3.15 -4.12 3.26
N VAL A 286 4.45 -4.34 3.06
CA VAL A 286 5.17 -5.59 3.39
C VAL A 286 6.43 -5.32 4.22
N LEU A 287 6.44 -4.20 4.96
CA LEU A 287 7.63 -3.70 5.65
C LEU A 287 8.21 -4.70 6.66
N ALA A 288 7.35 -5.41 7.39
CA ALA A 288 7.79 -6.43 8.35
C ALA A 288 8.47 -7.63 7.66
N GLU A 289 8.22 -7.85 6.36
CA GLU A 289 8.82 -8.93 5.59
C GLU A 289 10.14 -8.52 4.89
N ILE A 290 10.56 -7.25 5.00
CA ILE A 290 11.82 -6.77 4.43
C ILE A 290 12.97 -7.22 5.31
N LYS A 291 14.01 -7.80 4.70
CA LYS A 291 15.24 -8.17 5.42
C LYS A 291 15.91 -6.93 6.00
N ASN A 292 16.15 -6.90 7.30
CA ASN A 292 16.78 -5.77 8.02
C ASN A 292 16.13 -4.41 7.68
N PRO A 293 14.84 -4.21 8.02
CA PRO A 293 14.03 -3.09 7.53
C PRO A 293 14.66 -1.74 7.87
N HIS A 294 15.17 -1.55 9.08
CA HIS A 294 15.84 -0.31 9.51
C HIS A 294 16.98 0.17 8.62
N ARG A 295 17.68 -0.73 7.91
CA ARG A 295 18.78 -0.35 6.99
C ARG A 295 18.35 -0.41 5.54
N ASN A 296 17.66 -1.48 5.15
CA ASN A 296 17.38 -1.75 3.74
C ASN A 296 16.17 -0.97 3.23
N PHE A 297 15.11 -0.83 4.04
CA PHE A 297 13.89 -0.16 3.59
C PHE A 297 14.13 1.29 3.14
N ALA A 298 14.84 2.09 3.95
CA ALA A 298 15.12 3.47 3.63
C ALA A 298 15.98 3.62 2.36
N ARG A 299 17.07 2.86 2.27
CA ARG A 299 17.99 2.91 1.12
C ARG A 299 17.31 2.45 -0.16
N THR A 300 16.64 1.31 -0.08
CA THR A 300 16.03 0.68 -1.26
C THR A 300 14.85 1.50 -1.78
N SER A 301 13.98 1.99 -0.90
CA SER A 301 12.85 2.83 -1.30
C SER A 301 13.32 4.20 -1.81
N GLY A 302 14.25 4.84 -1.11
CA GLY A 302 14.82 6.12 -1.52
C GLY A 302 15.47 6.07 -2.90
N ILE A 303 16.38 5.12 -3.13
CA ILE A 303 17.08 4.97 -4.42
C ILE A 303 16.13 4.53 -5.52
N GLY A 304 15.29 3.51 -5.27
CA GLY A 304 14.37 2.96 -6.26
C GLY A 304 13.37 4.01 -6.76
N VAL A 305 12.70 4.72 -5.84
CA VAL A 305 11.73 5.76 -6.22
C VAL A 305 12.41 6.93 -6.90
N SER A 306 13.58 7.38 -6.40
CA SER A 306 14.28 8.52 -7.01
C SER A 306 14.71 8.26 -8.44
N LEU A 307 15.30 7.09 -8.70
CA LEU A 307 15.71 6.69 -10.05
C LEU A 307 14.50 6.63 -10.98
N LEU A 308 13.38 6.07 -10.51
CA LEU A 308 12.20 5.96 -11.34
C LEU A 308 11.55 7.32 -11.63
N CYS A 309 11.56 8.25 -10.67
CA CYS A 309 11.09 9.62 -10.89
C CYS A 309 11.88 10.31 -12.01
N VAL A 310 13.21 10.18 -12.00
CA VAL A 310 14.06 10.73 -13.06
C VAL A 310 13.73 10.10 -14.42
N LEU A 311 13.63 8.77 -14.49
CA LEU A 311 13.31 8.07 -15.74
C LEU A 311 11.92 8.44 -16.28
N TYR A 312 10.93 8.62 -15.40
CA TYR A 312 9.60 9.06 -15.79
C TYR A 312 9.62 10.45 -16.39
N MET A 313 10.30 11.40 -15.74
CA MET A 313 10.42 12.76 -16.27
C MET A 313 11.11 12.76 -17.63
N VAL A 314 12.21 12.02 -17.79
CA VAL A 314 12.89 11.89 -19.09
C VAL A 314 11.95 11.33 -20.15
N PHE A 315 11.26 10.22 -19.86
CA PHE A 315 10.37 9.60 -20.84
C PHE A 315 9.17 10.49 -21.21
N VAL A 316 8.61 11.19 -20.23
CA VAL A 316 7.51 12.14 -20.40
C VAL A 316 7.90 13.31 -21.30
N ILE A 317 9.07 13.90 -21.05
CA ILE A 317 9.62 14.96 -21.90
C ILE A 317 9.85 14.44 -23.32
N LEU A 318 10.35 13.21 -23.47
CA LEU A 318 10.61 12.62 -24.79
C LEU A 318 9.35 12.41 -25.61
N TYR A 319 8.29 11.78 -25.08
CA TYR A 319 7.08 11.62 -25.89
C TYR A 319 6.41 12.98 -26.15
N ALA A 320 6.48 13.92 -25.20
CA ALA A 320 5.99 15.29 -25.39
C ALA A 320 6.80 16.07 -26.43
N ALA A 321 8.06 15.69 -26.71
CA ALA A 321 8.87 16.26 -27.77
C ALA A 321 8.51 15.73 -29.16
N ILE A 322 8.14 14.45 -29.26
CA ILE A 322 8.00 13.77 -30.57
C ILE A 322 6.55 13.66 -31.06
N ILE A 323 5.56 13.81 -30.18
CA ILE A 323 4.12 13.77 -30.53
C ILE A 323 3.63 15.20 -30.77
N PRO A 324 2.98 15.52 -31.90
CA PRO A 324 2.49 16.87 -32.18
C PRO A 324 1.56 17.42 -31.08
N LYS A 325 1.74 18.68 -30.68
CA LYS A 325 0.91 19.40 -29.69
C LYS A 325 -0.59 19.26 -29.94
N ALA A 326 -1.02 19.40 -31.20
CA ALA A 326 -2.43 19.27 -31.58
C ALA A 326 -3.02 17.87 -31.32
N GLN A 327 -2.18 16.83 -31.27
CA GLN A 327 -2.62 15.47 -30.89
C GLN A 327 -2.65 15.31 -29.37
N LEU A 328 -1.64 15.79 -28.65
CA LEU A 328 -1.56 15.73 -27.18
C LEU A 328 -2.79 16.35 -26.49
N PHE A 329 -3.43 17.32 -27.14
CA PHE A 329 -4.59 18.02 -26.63
C PHE A 329 -5.94 17.39 -27.00
N LYS A 330 -5.94 16.21 -27.62
CA LYS A 330 -7.17 15.45 -27.94
C LYS A 330 -7.57 14.54 -26.79
N PRO A 331 -8.89 14.43 -26.51
CA PRO A 331 -9.37 13.44 -25.57
C PRO A 331 -9.09 12.03 -26.11
N ASN A 332 -8.94 11.05 -25.22
CA ASN A 332 -8.75 9.64 -25.56
C ASN A 332 -7.52 9.32 -26.43
N LEU A 333 -6.52 10.21 -26.50
CA LEU A 333 -5.27 9.92 -27.19
C LEU A 333 -4.59 8.69 -26.58
N ASP A 334 -4.30 7.70 -27.42
CA ASP A 334 -3.44 6.61 -27.04
C ASP A 334 -1.96 7.00 -27.23
N ILE A 335 -1.36 7.61 -26.21
CA ILE A 335 0.03 8.09 -26.24
C ILE A 335 1.02 6.97 -26.54
N ALA A 336 0.81 5.76 -25.99
CA ALA A 336 1.74 4.67 -26.28
C ALA A 336 1.66 4.24 -27.75
N GLU A 337 0.46 4.19 -28.33
CA GLU A 337 0.31 3.82 -29.75
C GLU A 337 0.99 4.88 -30.63
N GLU A 338 0.77 6.16 -30.35
CA GLU A 338 1.37 7.25 -31.11
C GLU A 338 2.89 7.32 -30.94
N PHE A 339 3.39 7.06 -29.74
CA PHE A 339 4.83 6.95 -29.46
C PHE A 339 5.48 5.84 -30.30
N PHE A 340 4.88 4.64 -30.32
CA PHE A 340 5.42 3.51 -31.10
C PHE A 340 5.33 3.74 -32.62
N LYS A 341 4.24 4.35 -33.10
CA LYS A 341 4.13 4.77 -34.51
C LYS A 341 5.20 5.77 -34.89
N SER A 342 5.45 6.76 -34.05
CA SER A 342 6.42 7.82 -34.33
C SER A 342 7.86 7.30 -34.31
N THR A 343 8.18 6.31 -33.47
CA THR A 343 9.52 5.76 -33.29
C THR A 343 9.82 4.58 -34.22
N ILE A 344 9.26 3.39 -33.95
CA ILE A 344 9.56 2.14 -34.67
C ILE A 344 8.69 2.00 -35.94
N GLY A 345 7.51 2.63 -35.97
CA GLY A 345 6.53 2.50 -37.06
C GLY A 345 7.00 2.95 -38.45
N ARG A 346 8.04 3.78 -38.55
CA ARG A 346 8.53 4.31 -39.84
C ARG A 346 9.29 3.28 -40.69
N GLY A 347 9.95 2.31 -40.05
CA GLY A 347 10.73 1.26 -40.74
C GLY A 347 9.95 -0.03 -40.97
N SER A 348 8.69 -0.10 -40.51
CA SER A 348 7.87 -1.29 -40.63
C SER A 348 6.89 -1.14 -41.78
N SER A 349 6.86 -2.12 -42.69
CA SER A 349 5.84 -2.22 -43.73
C SER A 349 4.45 -2.54 -43.17
N ASP A 350 4.37 -2.99 -41.91
CA ASP A 350 3.15 -3.46 -41.27
C ASP A 350 2.91 -2.77 -39.92
N ILE A 351 2.24 -1.62 -39.97
CA ILE A 351 1.87 -0.82 -38.80
C ILE A 351 1.04 -1.64 -37.79
N SER A 352 0.30 -2.65 -38.26
CA SER A 352 -0.51 -3.50 -37.38
C SER A 352 0.35 -4.28 -36.38
N ARG A 353 1.52 -4.78 -36.82
CA ARG A 353 2.48 -5.49 -35.94
C ARG A 353 3.05 -4.59 -34.86
N VAL A 354 3.34 -3.33 -35.21
CA VAL A 354 3.83 -2.33 -34.24
C VAL A 354 2.76 -2.04 -33.18
N LYS A 355 1.50 -1.91 -33.60
CA LYS A 355 0.37 -1.77 -32.65
C LYS A 355 0.24 -3.00 -31.76
N SER A 356 0.22 -4.21 -32.32
CA SER A 356 0.12 -5.45 -31.55
C SER A 356 1.26 -5.62 -30.55
N ALA A 357 2.50 -5.31 -30.94
CA ALA A 357 3.65 -5.35 -30.04
C ALA A 357 3.51 -4.33 -28.88
N GLY A 358 3.09 -3.10 -29.18
CA GLY A 358 2.83 -2.08 -28.16
C GLY A 358 1.74 -2.51 -27.16
N GLN A 359 0.66 -3.15 -27.64
CA GLN A 359 -0.40 -3.68 -26.79
C GLN A 359 0.07 -4.88 -25.96
N ALA A 360 0.91 -5.76 -26.52
CA ALA A 360 1.53 -6.86 -25.78
C ALA A 360 2.42 -6.35 -24.62
N LEU A 361 3.21 -5.29 -24.86
CA LEU A 361 3.99 -4.64 -23.80
C LEU A 361 3.11 -4.03 -22.71
N ARG A 362 1.95 -3.45 -23.06
CA ARG A 362 0.99 -2.98 -22.05
C ARG A 362 0.35 -4.12 -21.27
N ALA A 363 0.01 -5.22 -21.92
CA ALA A 363 -0.50 -6.41 -21.24
C ALA A 363 0.55 -6.93 -20.25
N PHE A 364 1.79 -7.10 -20.68
CA PHE A 364 2.91 -7.47 -19.82
C PHE A 364 3.09 -6.50 -18.64
N SER A 365 2.90 -5.20 -18.89
CA SER A 365 2.97 -4.21 -17.82
C SER A 365 1.80 -4.32 -16.83
N ALA A 366 0.57 -4.50 -17.32
CA ALA A 366 -0.62 -4.62 -16.50
C ALA A 366 -0.56 -5.87 -15.59
N ILE A 367 -0.17 -7.04 -16.13
CA ILE A 367 -0.08 -8.28 -15.33
C ILE A 367 0.95 -8.17 -14.20
N GLY A 368 2.10 -7.51 -14.44
CA GLY A 368 3.07 -7.26 -13.37
C GLY A 368 2.51 -6.41 -12.23
N ASN A 369 1.61 -5.47 -12.53
CA ASN A 369 0.92 -4.68 -11.50
C ASN A 369 -0.10 -5.53 -10.72
N VAL A 370 -0.89 -6.37 -11.41
CA VAL A 370 -1.81 -7.31 -10.76
C VAL A 370 -1.04 -8.24 -9.81
N ILE A 371 0.06 -8.86 -10.27
CA ILE A 371 0.85 -9.78 -9.46
C ILE A 371 1.40 -9.11 -8.21
N VAL A 372 2.03 -7.93 -8.33
CA VAL A 372 2.65 -7.28 -7.17
C VAL A 372 1.60 -6.72 -6.21
N PHE A 373 0.52 -6.13 -6.71
CA PHE A 373 -0.48 -5.52 -5.83
C PHE A 373 -1.34 -6.56 -5.15
N THR A 374 -1.66 -7.69 -5.79
CA THR A 374 -2.30 -8.82 -5.12
C THR A 374 -1.44 -9.32 -3.96
N PHE A 375 -0.12 -9.41 -4.15
CA PHE A 375 0.81 -9.80 -3.07
C PHE A 375 0.75 -8.83 -1.89
N THR A 376 0.93 -7.52 -2.13
CA THR A 376 1.01 -6.52 -1.06
C THR A 376 -0.34 -6.20 -0.43
N ALA A 377 -1.42 -6.07 -1.22
CA ALA A 377 -2.74 -5.74 -0.73
C ALA A 377 -3.35 -6.85 0.14
N ALA A 378 -2.97 -8.11 -0.07
CA ALA A 378 -3.37 -9.20 0.82
C ALA A 378 -2.80 -9.02 2.24
N ARG A 379 -1.56 -8.53 2.38
CA ARG A 379 -0.95 -8.24 3.70
C ARG A 379 -1.68 -7.11 4.38
N VAL A 380 -2.02 -6.04 3.66
CA VAL A 380 -2.80 -4.94 4.27
C VAL A 380 -4.17 -5.42 4.73
N LYS A 381 -4.87 -6.26 3.96
CA LYS A 381 -6.15 -6.85 4.39
C LYS A 381 -5.99 -7.76 5.61
N GLN A 382 -4.90 -8.54 5.66
CA GLN A 382 -4.57 -9.35 6.83
C GLN A 382 -4.32 -8.48 8.06
N GLU A 383 -3.60 -7.37 7.92
CA GLU A 383 -3.35 -6.40 8.99
C GLU A 383 -4.64 -5.71 9.46
N VAL A 384 -5.55 -5.33 8.56
CA VAL A 384 -6.88 -4.83 8.93
C VAL A 384 -7.66 -5.89 9.72
N ALA A 385 -7.58 -7.16 9.35
CA ALA A 385 -8.24 -8.24 10.07
C ALA A 385 -7.64 -8.50 11.46
N LYS A 386 -6.31 -8.31 11.63
CA LYS A 386 -5.65 -8.41 12.95
C LYS A 386 -6.14 -7.36 13.94
N GLU A 387 -6.75 -6.27 13.48
CA GLU A 387 -7.36 -5.26 14.34
C GLU A 387 -8.76 -5.66 14.86
N GLY A 388 -9.26 -6.86 14.50
CA GLY A 388 -10.45 -7.45 15.12
C GLY A 388 -11.77 -6.73 14.80
N ILE A 389 -11.79 -5.87 13.78
CA ILE A 389 -13.00 -5.14 13.38
C ILE A 389 -13.90 -5.95 12.44
N LEU A 390 -13.32 -6.83 11.61
CA LEU A 390 -14.04 -7.55 10.56
C LEU A 390 -14.81 -8.77 11.11
N PRO A 391 -15.93 -9.16 10.46
CA PRO A 391 -16.50 -10.48 10.70
C PRO A 391 -15.45 -11.55 10.36
N PHE A 392 -15.37 -12.60 11.18
CA PHE A 392 -14.39 -13.68 11.01
C PHE A 392 -12.92 -13.21 11.00
N SER A 393 -12.62 -12.08 11.68
CA SER A 393 -11.28 -11.46 11.75
C SER A 393 -10.16 -12.48 12.00
N LYS A 394 -10.36 -13.42 12.93
CA LYS A 394 -9.36 -14.45 13.25
C LYS A 394 -8.96 -15.29 12.02
N TYR A 395 -9.93 -15.68 11.20
CA TYR A 395 -9.68 -16.49 10.00
C TYR A 395 -9.05 -15.66 8.88
N ILE A 396 -9.49 -14.42 8.69
CA ILE A 396 -8.92 -13.53 7.66
C ILE A 396 -7.48 -13.14 8.01
N ALA A 397 -7.19 -12.93 9.29
CA ALA A 397 -5.87 -12.58 9.80
C ALA A 397 -4.86 -13.74 9.75
N ALA A 398 -5.34 -14.99 9.75
CA ALA A 398 -4.47 -16.16 9.84
C ALA A 398 -3.70 -16.42 8.54
N SER A 399 -2.48 -16.95 8.71
CA SER A 399 -1.71 -17.51 7.61
C SER A 399 -1.91 -19.03 7.49
N TYR A 400 -2.13 -19.50 6.28
CA TYR A 400 -2.47 -20.88 5.94
C TYR A 400 -1.36 -21.55 5.15
N ARG A 401 -1.21 -22.87 5.32
CA ARG A 401 -0.34 -23.68 4.45
C ARG A 401 -1.18 -24.26 3.32
N PHE A 402 -1.20 -23.58 2.19
CA PHE A 402 -1.87 -24.04 0.97
C PHE A 402 -0.80 -24.37 -0.08
N SER A 403 -0.88 -25.55 -0.73
CA SER A 403 0.19 -25.99 -1.65
C SER A 403 -0.35 -26.78 -2.84
N PHE A 404 0.32 -26.62 -3.99
CA PHE A 404 0.19 -27.46 -5.17
C PHE A 404 0.45 -28.96 -4.88
N ARG A 405 1.21 -29.27 -3.82
CA ARG A 405 1.62 -30.64 -3.47
C ARG A 405 0.43 -31.59 -3.24
N ASN A 406 -0.71 -31.09 -2.75
CA ASN A 406 -1.89 -31.93 -2.53
C ASN A 406 -2.47 -32.50 -3.84
N GLY A 407 -2.17 -31.87 -4.99
CA GLY A 407 -2.49 -32.40 -6.33
C GLY A 407 -1.39 -33.25 -6.96
N PHE A 408 -0.15 -33.15 -6.49
CA PHE A 408 1.02 -33.88 -6.98
C PHE A 408 1.61 -34.82 -5.90
N GLN A 409 0.74 -35.58 -5.23
CA GLN A 409 1.08 -36.43 -4.07
C GLN A 409 2.14 -37.52 -4.36
N ARG A 410 2.46 -37.78 -5.63
CA ARG A 410 3.40 -38.83 -6.06
C ARG A 410 4.87 -38.42 -6.07
N LEU A 411 5.22 -37.16 -5.78
CA LEU A 411 6.61 -36.71 -5.71
C LEU A 411 7.14 -36.81 -4.26
N PRO A 412 8.17 -37.64 -4.00
CA PRO A 412 8.73 -37.76 -2.65
C PRO A 412 9.42 -36.44 -2.22
N PRO A 413 9.45 -36.12 -0.92
CA PRO A 413 9.88 -34.81 -0.39
C PRO A 413 11.28 -34.36 -0.85
N HIS A 414 12.20 -35.32 -0.98
CA HIS A 414 13.59 -35.07 -1.40
C HIS A 414 13.71 -34.80 -2.91
N GLN A 415 12.77 -35.25 -3.74
CA GLN A 415 12.74 -35.00 -5.20
C GLN A 415 11.87 -33.78 -5.57
N ALA A 416 10.99 -33.35 -4.68
CA ALA A 416 10.10 -32.22 -4.86
C ALA A 416 10.84 -30.87 -5.04
N GLY A 417 12.14 -30.84 -4.72
CA GLY A 417 13.01 -29.67 -4.80
C GLY A 417 12.48 -28.47 -3.99
N GLY A 418 13.21 -27.35 -4.01
CA GLY A 418 12.68 -26.07 -3.51
C GLY A 418 11.45 -25.55 -4.28
N PHE A 419 10.95 -26.31 -5.26
CA PHE A 419 9.83 -25.99 -6.16
C PHE A 419 8.46 -26.17 -5.49
N LEU A 420 8.29 -27.18 -4.62
CA LEU A 420 7.01 -27.49 -3.93
C LEU A 420 7.00 -27.15 -2.43
N HIS A 421 7.97 -26.36 -1.95
CA HIS A 421 8.05 -25.97 -0.54
C HIS A 421 6.77 -25.23 -0.09
N THR A 422 6.16 -25.70 1.01
CA THR A 422 4.92 -25.12 1.55
C THR A 422 5.22 -24.00 2.52
N GLU A 423 4.95 -22.76 2.13
CA GLU A 423 5.05 -21.59 3.02
C GLU A 423 3.67 -21.16 3.50
N LYS A 424 3.64 -20.52 4.68
CA LYS A 424 2.46 -19.84 5.20
C LYS A 424 2.12 -18.66 4.29
N SER A 425 0.87 -18.57 3.83
CA SER A 425 0.36 -17.49 2.99
C SER A 425 -0.97 -16.95 3.55
N PRO A 426 -1.28 -15.66 3.34
CA PRO A 426 -2.54 -15.06 3.82
C PRO A 426 -3.71 -15.45 2.89
N ALA A 427 -4.00 -16.75 2.77
CA ALA A 427 -4.95 -17.29 1.80
C ALA A 427 -6.37 -16.74 1.97
N ALA A 428 -6.84 -16.55 3.21
CA ALA A 428 -8.15 -15.95 3.48
C ALA A 428 -8.22 -14.48 3.06
N ALA A 429 -7.17 -13.69 3.34
CA ALA A 429 -7.09 -12.30 2.88
C ALA A 429 -7.00 -12.19 1.34
N LEU A 430 -6.33 -13.15 0.68
CA LEU A 430 -6.34 -13.29 -0.78
C LEU A 430 -7.73 -13.64 -1.32
N ALA A 431 -8.50 -14.47 -0.64
CA ALA A 431 -9.88 -14.77 -1.02
C ALA A 431 -10.79 -13.53 -0.92
N VAL A 432 -10.61 -12.71 0.13
CA VAL A 432 -11.29 -11.41 0.25
C VAL A 432 -10.90 -10.47 -0.91
N HIS A 433 -9.60 -10.38 -1.23
CA HIS A 433 -9.13 -9.59 -2.36
C HIS A 433 -9.70 -10.08 -3.70
N TRP A 434 -9.73 -11.40 -3.91
CA TRP A 434 -10.30 -12.01 -5.11
C TRP A 434 -11.79 -11.68 -5.26
N LEU A 435 -12.56 -11.81 -4.18
CA LEU A 435 -14.00 -11.56 -4.16
C LEU A 435 -14.30 -10.09 -4.49
N VAL A 436 -13.68 -9.15 -3.77
CA VAL A 436 -13.90 -7.71 -4.00
C VAL A 436 -13.47 -7.32 -5.42
N THR A 437 -12.31 -7.78 -5.87
CA THR A 437 -11.81 -7.50 -7.21
C THR A 437 -12.76 -8.04 -8.29
N THR A 438 -13.32 -9.24 -8.09
CA THR A 438 -14.30 -9.85 -9.00
C THR A 438 -15.56 -9.01 -9.12
N VAL A 439 -16.13 -8.58 -7.98
CA VAL A 439 -17.32 -7.71 -7.96
C VAL A 439 -17.05 -6.41 -8.70
N LEU A 440 -15.88 -5.79 -8.48
CA LEU A 440 -15.50 -4.53 -9.12
C LEU A 440 -15.21 -4.68 -10.61
N ILE A 441 -14.65 -5.81 -11.06
CA ILE A 441 -14.51 -6.12 -12.50
C ILE A 441 -15.89 -6.19 -13.16
N LEU A 442 -16.82 -6.94 -12.54
CA LEU A 442 -18.17 -7.09 -13.06
C LEU A 442 -18.90 -5.73 -13.09
N ALA A 443 -18.80 -4.94 -12.02
CA ALA A 443 -19.40 -3.61 -11.95
C ALA A 443 -18.83 -2.66 -13.02
N ALA A 444 -17.51 -2.60 -13.18
CA ALA A 444 -16.86 -1.71 -14.15
C ALA A 444 -17.14 -2.10 -15.60
N VAL A 445 -17.20 -3.40 -15.92
CA VAL A 445 -17.37 -3.85 -17.31
C VAL A 445 -18.84 -3.95 -17.70
N LEU A 446 -19.70 -4.45 -16.81
CA LEU A 446 -21.13 -4.69 -17.11
C LEU A 446 -22.01 -3.50 -16.76
N GLY A 447 -21.69 -2.77 -15.68
CA GLY A 447 -22.52 -1.66 -15.19
C GLY A 447 -22.44 -0.39 -16.05
N THR A 448 -21.31 -0.17 -16.73
CA THR A 448 -21.04 1.07 -17.48
C THR A 448 -20.60 0.86 -18.92
N GLY A 449 -20.41 -0.39 -19.36
CA GLY A 449 -19.81 -0.71 -20.66
C GLY A 449 -20.78 -0.94 -21.82
N GLN A 450 -22.09 -0.94 -21.57
CA GLN A 450 -23.11 -1.22 -22.59
C GLN A 450 -23.76 0.07 -23.08
N ASP A 451 -23.45 0.47 -24.31
CA ASP A 451 -24.32 1.38 -25.05
C ASP A 451 -25.42 0.57 -25.74
N LYS A 452 -26.64 0.63 -25.21
CA LYS A 452 -27.79 -0.04 -25.84
C LYS A 452 -28.16 0.58 -27.19
N SER A 453 -27.62 1.77 -27.51
CA SER A 453 -28.01 2.58 -28.66
C SER A 453 -26.96 2.56 -29.80
N ALA A 454 -25.69 2.25 -29.49
CA ALA A 454 -24.57 2.37 -30.44
C ALA A 454 -23.92 1.03 -30.87
N GLY A 455 -24.26 -0.10 -30.26
CA GLY A 455 -23.76 -1.43 -30.66
C GLY A 455 -22.28 -1.73 -30.36
N THR A 456 -21.47 -0.74 -29.96
CA THR A 456 -20.03 -0.92 -29.67
C THR A 456 -19.73 -0.91 -28.17
N PHE A 457 -19.06 -1.95 -27.69
CA PHE A 457 -18.62 -2.06 -26.29
C PHE A 457 -17.44 -1.13 -25.99
N SER A 458 -17.50 -0.41 -24.87
CA SER A 458 -16.37 0.35 -24.33
C SER A 458 -16.14 0.04 -22.86
N HIS A 459 -14.88 -0.17 -22.50
CA HIS A 459 -14.45 -0.39 -21.12
C HIS A 459 -14.12 0.92 -20.39
N LEU A 460 -13.95 2.03 -21.13
CA LEU A 460 -13.42 3.29 -20.61
C LEU A 460 -14.25 3.91 -19.49
N PRO A 461 -15.59 3.99 -19.56
CA PRO A 461 -16.40 4.60 -18.50
C PRO A 461 -16.14 3.98 -17.12
N GLY A 462 -16.28 2.65 -17.01
CA GLY A 462 -16.12 1.95 -15.74
C GLY A 462 -14.66 1.83 -15.30
N TYR A 463 -13.75 1.64 -16.26
CA TYR A 463 -12.32 1.63 -16.00
C TYR A 463 -11.86 2.96 -15.38
N SER A 464 -12.21 4.09 -16.01
CA SER A 464 -11.80 5.41 -15.56
C SER A 464 -12.49 5.81 -14.26
N LEU A 465 -13.78 5.47 -14.08
CA LEU A 465 -14.50 5.74 -12.82
C LEU A 465 -13.81 5.03 -11.65
N LEU A 466 -13.51 3.74 -11.81
CA LEU A 466 -12.89 2.95 -10.76
C LEU A 466 -11.43 3.36 -10.51
N LEU A 467 -10.69 3.71 -11.57
CA LEU A 467 -9.32 4.20 -11.46
C LEU A 467 -9.27 5.53 -10.72
N MET A 468 -10.13 6.48 -11.06
CA MET A 468 -10.19 7.77 -10.36
C MET A 468 -10.73 7.64 -8.95
N ALA A 469 -11.73 6.79 -8.69
CA ALA A 469 -12.19 6.54 -7.33
C ALA A 469 -11.10 5.90 -6.46
N TYR A 470 -10.30 4.99 -7.03
CA TYR A 470 -9.09 4.46 -6.37
C TYR A 470 -8.08 5.57 -6.08
N ALA A 471 -7.69 6.35 -7.10
CA ALA A 471 -6.63 7.35 -6.95
C ALA A 471 -7.06 8.48 -5.99
N TYR A 472 -8.32 8.91 -6.08
CA TYR A 472 -8.85 9.91 -5.16
C TYR A 472 -9.04 9.35 -3.75
N GLY A 473 -9.61 8.14 -3.62
CA GLY A 473 -9.95 7.54 -2.34
C GLY A 473 -8.76 6.99 -1.56
N LEU A 474 -7.82 6.31 -2.22
CA LEU A 474 -6.61 5.78 -1.59
C LEU A 474 -5.44 6.73 -1.63
N ASP A 475 -5.10 7.26 -2.80
CA ASP A 475 -3.91 8.11 -2.91
C ASP A 475 -4.21 9.50 -2.32
N VAL A 476 -5.20 10.25 -2.83
CA VAL A 476 -5.41 11.65 -2.41
C VAL A 476 -5.91 11.81 -0.97
N ILE A 477 -7.00 11.14 -0.57
CA ILE A 477 -7.58 11.30 0.78
C ILE A 477 -6.58 10.84 1.86
N TRP A 478 -6.05 9.62 1.76
CA TRP A 478 -5.18 9.09 2.81
C TRP A 478 -3.79 9.70 2.80
N PHE A 479 -3.22 10.07 1.65
CA PHE A 479 -1.96 10.83 1.65
C PHE A 479 -2.15 12.22 2.25
N SER A 480 -3.31 12.86 2.06
CA SER A 480 -3.62 14.12 2.76
C SER A 480 -3.65 13.93 4.28
N CYS A 481 -4.33 12.88 4.77
CA CYS A 481 -4.35 12.53 6.19
C CYS A 481 -2.95 12.26 6.75
N ILE A 482 -2.13 11.48 6.04
CA ILE A 482 -0.75 11.19 6.43
C ILE A 482 0.12 12.47 6.42
N GLY A 483 -0.01 13.31 5.39
CA GLY A 483 0.72 14.57 5.31
C GLY A 483 0.39 15.52 6.47
N ILE A 484 -0.90 15.72 6.76
CA ILE A 484 -1.35 16.53 7.89
C ILE A 484 -0.86 15.93 9.22
N GLY A 485 -1.00 14.62 9.39
CA GLY A 485 -0.50 13.93 10.58
C GLY A 485 1.01 14.07 10.76
N MET A 486 1.77 14.05 9.67
CA MET A 486 3.21 14.26 9.69
C MET A 486 3.58 15.69 10.10
N LEU A 487 2.86 16.69 9.59
CA LEU A 487 3.01 18.09 10.03
C LEU A 487 2.66 18.24 11.50
N TYR A 488 1.59 17.60 11.97
CA TYR A 488 1.23 17.57 13.39
C TYR A 488 2.37 16.98 14.25
N LEU A 489 2.90 15.81 13.89
CA LEU A 489 4.02 15.21 14.63
C LEU A 489 5.26 16.12 14.65
N ARG A 490 5.50 16.91 13.61
CA ARG A 490 6.69 17.78 13.52
C ARG A 490 6.53 19.12 14.24
N PHE A 491 5.33 19.67 14.26
CA PHE A 491 5.08 21.05 14.70
C PHE A 491 4.19 21.15 15.94
N ALA A 492 3.57 20.07 16.41
CA ALA A 492 2.77 20.09 17.62
C ALA A 492 3.62 20.51 18.84
N PRO A 493 3.12 21.42 19.69
CA PRO A 493 3.81 21.82 20.92
C PRO A 493 4.14 20.60 21.80
N GLY A 494 5.38 20.51 22.26
CA GLY A 494 5.85 19.39 23.11
C GLY A 494 6.18 18.11 22.35
N SER A 495 6.12 18.10 21.02
CA SER A 495 6.53 16.93 20.24
C SER A 495 8.04 16.72 20.25
N ASN A 496 8.46 15.54 20.67
CA ASN A 496 9.86 15.08 20.61
C ASN A 496 10.20 14.36 19.30
N TRP A 497 9.36 14.51 18.27
CA TRP A 497 9.47 13.76 17.02
C TRP A 497 10.82 13.95 16.31
N ARG A 498 11.43 15.13 16.44
CA ARG A 498 12.78 15.40 15.92
C ARG A 498 13.84 14.40 16.39
N HIS A 499 13.70 13.87 17.61
CA HIS A 499 14.64 12.89 18.19
C HIS A 499 14.27 11.44 17.86
N ILE A 500 13.05 11.21 17.39
CA ILE A 500 12.51 9.89 17.03
C ILE A 500 12.71 9.58 15.54
N SER A 501 12.66 10.61 14.71
CA SER A 501 12.77 10.51 13.26
C SER A 501 14.18 10.05 12.82
N PRO A 502 14.30 9.04 11.94
CA PRO A 502 15.56 8.71 11.27
C PRO A 502 15.93 9.71 10.16
N ILE A 503 15.02 10.61 9.78
CA ILE A 503 15.24 11.61 8.74
C ILE A 503 15.68 12.94 9.37
N PRO A 504 16.68 13.65 8.78
CA PRO A 504 17.06 14.98 9.22
C PRO A 504 15.88 15.95 9.26
N HIS A 505 15.80 16.73 10.34
CA HIS A 505 14.62 17.53 10.66
C HIS A 505 14.14 18.43 9.51
N VAL A 506 15.05 19.19 8.90
CA VAL A 506 14.74 20.13 7.80
C VAL A 506 14.18 19.38 6.59
N ILE A 507 14.85 18.29 6.18
CA ILE A 507 14.44 17.49 5.01
C ILE A 507 13.02 16.95 5.21
N GLY A 508 12.74 16.37 6.39
CA GLY A 508 11.43 15.81 6.62
C GLY A 508 10.33 16.86 6.84
N CYS A 509 10.65 18.07 7.33
CA CYS A 509 9.70 19.19 7.35
C CYS A 509 9.33 19.64 5.93
N VAL A 510 10.33 19.83 5.07
CA VAL A 510 10.11 20.19 3.66
C VAL A 510 9.32 19.10 2.94
N ALA A 511 9.67 17.83 3.14
CA ALA A 511 8.95 16.69 2.57
C ALA A 511 7.49 16.67 3.04
N ALA A 512 7.22 16.82 4.34
CA ALA A 512 5.86 16.83 4.88
C ALA A 512 5.00 17.97 4.29
N VAL A 513 5.57 19.18 4.15
CA VAL A 513 4.86 20.33 3.56
C VAL A 513 4.52 20.07 2.09
N ILE A 514 5.51 19.67 1.30
CA ILE A 514 5.33 19.38 -0.13
C ILE A 514 4.30 18.27 -0.33
N PHE A 515 4.42 17.18 0.43
CA PHE A 515 3.51 16.04 0.36
C PHE A 515 2.08 16.45 0.71
N THR A 516 1.90 17.27 1.74
CA THR A 516 0.58 17.76 2.16
C THR A 516 -0.04 18.67 1.12
N VAL A 517 0.67 19.71 0.67
CA VAL A 517 0.15 20.69 -0.29
C VAL A 517 -0.23 20.04 -1.62
N THR A 518 0.60 19.12 -2.11
CA THR A 518 0.35 18.44 -3.39
C THR A 518 -0.89 17.55 -3.33
N ASN A 519 -1.20 16.93 -2.18
CA ASN A 519 -2.40 16.10 -2.01
C ASN A 519 -3.66 16.90 -1.64
N LEU A 520 -3.54 18.02 -0.91
CA LEU A 520 -4.69 18.89 -0.59
C LEU A 520 -5.26 19.59 -1.82
N THR A 521 -4.41 19.91 -2.79
CA THR A 521 -4.82 20.61 -4.01
C THR A 521 -5.89 19.83 -4.81
N PRO A 522 -5.69 18.56 -5.22
CA PRO A 522 -6.73 17.80 -5.93
C PRO A 522 -7.90 17.44 -5.02
N LEU A 523 -7.70 17.29 -3.70
CA LEU A 523 -8.77 17.04 -2.73
C LEU A 523 -9.84 18.16 -2.74
N ILE A 524 -9.42 19.40 -3.00
CA ILE A 524 -10.33 20.57 -3.06
C ILE A 524 -10.77 20.83 -4.51
N MET A 525 -9.82 20.89 -5.45
CA MET A 525 -10.09 21.35 -6.81
C MET A 525 -11.04 20.42 -7.59
N MET A 526 -11.06 19.13 -7.27
CA MET A 526 -12.02 18.17 -7.86
C MET A 526 -13.48 18.48 -7.52
N TRP A 527 -13.78 19.33 -6.54
CA TRP A 527 -15.15 19.74 -6.18
C TRP A 527 -15.55 21.10 -6.75
N VAL A 528 -14.66 21.77 -7.49
CA VAL A 528 -14.93 23.07 -8.10
C VAL A 528 -15.55 22.87 -9.48
N TYR A 529 -16.88 22.98 -9.56
CA TYR A 529 -17.63 22.74 -10.81
C TYR A 529 -17.10 23.57 -12.00
N ASP A 530 -16.89 22.90 -13.13
CA ASP A 530 -16.61 23.54 -14.42
C ASP A 530 -17.82 23.36 -15.35
N PRO A 531 -18.54 24.44 -15.71
CA PRO A 531 -19.76 24.35 -16.53
C PRO A 531 -19.50 23.85 -17.95
N VAL A 532 -18.26 23.92 -18.43
CA VAL A 532 -17.86 23.45 -19.77
C VAL A 532 -17.66 21.93 -19.77
N HIS A 533 -17.37 21.32 -18.61
CA HIS A 533 -16.98 19.92 -18.50
C HIS A 533 -17.97 19.12 -17.65
N LYS A 534 -19.00 18.58 -18.31
CA LYS A 534 -20.04 17.77 -17.66
C LYS A 534 -19.56 16.36 -17.30
N TYR A 535 -18.58 15.84 -18.02
CA TYR A 535 -18.10 14.47 -17.91
C TYR A 535 -16.61 14.42 -17.59
N MET A 536 -16.23 13.38 -16.86
CA MET A 536 -14.85 13.04 -16.58
C MET A 536 -14.10 12.70 -17.87
N VAL A 537 -12.82 13.05 -17.96
CA VAL A 537 -12.01 12.73 -19.13
C VAL A 537 -11.83 11.21 -19.24
N HIS A 538 -11.70 10.70 -20.46
CA HIS A 538 -11.49 9.28 -20.71
C HIS A 538 -12.66 8.38 -20.26
N SER A 539 -13.89 8.89 -20.32
CA SER A 539 -15.11 8.17 -19.91
C SER A 539 -16.16 8.03 -21.02
N ASP A 540 -15.80 8.32 -22.27
CA ASP A 540 -16.71 8.38 -23.42
C ASP A 540 -17.94 9.26 -23.19
N GLU A 541 -17.78 10.32 -22.38
CA GLU A 541 -18.86 11.24 -21.99
C GLU A 541 -20.01 10.54 -21.25
N LYS A 542 -19.72 9.45 -20.52
CA LYS A 542 -20.73 8.67 -19.78
C LYS A 542 -20.65 8.85 -18.27
N VAL A 543 -19.51 9.27 -17.74
CA VAL A 543 -19.31 9.41 -16.29
C VAL A 543 -19.34 10.89 -15.92
N PRO A 544 -20.30 11.34 -15.09
CA PRO A 544 -20.34 12.72 -14.63
C PRO A 544 -19.06 13.13 -13.91
N TRP A 545 -18.66 14.39 -14.04
CA TRP A 545 -17.41 14.94 -13.47
C TRP A 545 -17.24 14.73 -11.96
N PHE A 546 -18.35 14.65 -11.21
CA PHE A 546 -18.33 14.48 -9.75
C PHE A 546 -18.33 13.02 -9.27
N ALA A 547 -18.53 12.06 -10.18
CA ALA A 547 -18.90 10.69 -9.81
C ALA A 547 -17.79 9.93 -9.08
N SER A 548 -16.53 10.10 -9.47
CA SER A 548 -15.40 9.32 -8.92
C SER A 548 -15.05 9.77 -7.50
N GLN A 549 -14.94 11.07 -7.26
CA GLN A 549 -14.74 11.67 -5.95
C GLN A 549 -15.94 11.47 -5.03
N THR A 550 -17.17 11.48 -5.57
CA THR A 550 -18.36 11.13 -4.78
C THR A 550 -18.35 9.67 -4.35
N LEU A 551 -17.98 8.74 -5.24
CA LEU A 551 -17.83 7.32 -4.90
C LEU A 551 -16.75 7.12 -3.82
N ALA A 552 -15.62 7.83 -3.93
CA ALA A 552 -14.56 7.83 -2.92
C ALA A 552 -15.05 8.29 -1.55
N VAL A 553 -15.70 9.46 -1.49
CA VAL A 553 -16.25 10.01 -0.25
C VAL A 553 -17.35 9.11 0.31
N ALA A 554 -18.23 8.55 -0.54
CA ALA A 554 -19.30 7.65 -0.11
C ALA A 554 -18.75 6.38 0.57
N ILE A 555 -17.63 5.83 0.09
CA ILE A 555 -16.98 4.68 0.72
C ILE A 555 -16.38 5.07 2.08
N VAL A 556 -15.75 6.24 2.20
CA VAL A 556 -15.22 6.74 3.48
C VAL A 556 -16.36 7.01 4.48
N VAL A 557 -17.47 7.61 4.02
CA VAL A 557 -18.68 7.81 4.84
C VAL A 557 -19.28 6.47 5.25
N GLY A 558 -19.34 5.49 4.35
CA GLY A 558 -19.75 4.12 4.66
C GLY A 558 -18.87 3.47 5.73
N ALA A 559 -17.55 3.69 5.66
CA ALA A 559 -16.60 3.23 6.66
C ALA A 559 -16.81 3.92 8.03
N PHE A 560 -17.19 5.20 8.04
CA PHE A 560 -17.58 5.92 9.25
C PHE A 560 -18.86 5.36 9.86
N LEU A 561 -19.89 5.12 9.04
CA LEU A 561 -21.15 4.51 9.50
C LEU A 561 -20.91 3.10 10.04
N TYR A 562 -20.02 2.33 9.41
CA TYR A 562 -19.56 1.04 9.91
C TYR A 562 -18.91 1.17 11.29
N TRP A 563 -18.03 2.16 11.49
CA TRP A 563 -17.44 2.45 12.80
C TRP A 563 -18.49 2.79 13.86
N VAL A 564 -19.48 3.63 13.54
CA VAL A 564 -20.59 3.97 14.45
C VAL A 564 -21.36 2.71 14.85
N GLY A 565 -21.72 1.87 13.87
CA GLY A 565 -22.40 0.59 14.11
C GLY A 565 -21.55 -0.35 14.97
N PHE A 566 -20.26 -0.49 14.66
CA PHE A 566 -19.32 -1.31 15.42
C PHE A 566 -19.19 -0.83 16.87
N ARG A 567 -18.99 0.47 17.09
CA ARG A 567 -18.93 1.07 18.44
C ARG A 567 -20.22 0.87 19.22
N THR A 568 -21.37 1.01 18.56
CA THR A 568 -22.68 0.77 19.16
C THR A 568 -22.82 -0.69 19.59
N TYR A 569 -22.41 -1.64 18.74
CA TYR A 569 -22.38 -3.06 19.08
C TYR A 569 -21.46 -3.36 20.27
N LEU A 570 -20.24 -2.80 20.28
CA LEU A 570 -19.32 -2.94 21.41
C LEU A 570 -19.91 -2.38 22.71
N TYR A 571 -20.55 -1.21 22.65
CA TYR A 571 -21.22 -0.59 23.79
C TYR A 571 -22.37 -1.44 24.32
N GLN A 572 -23.23 -1.95 23.44
CA GLN A 572 -24.34 -2.83 23.83
C GLN A 572 -23.84 -4.11 24.51
N LYS A 573 -22.78 -4.72 23.98
CA LYS A 573 -22.18 -5.93 24.56
C LYS A 573 -21.50 -5.65 25.91
N ARG A 574 -20.86 -4.50 26.05
CA ARG A 574 -20.35 -4.01 27.35
C ARG A 574 -21.48 -3.82 28.36
N SER A 575 -22.56 -3.14 27.98
CA SER A 575 -23.68 -2.84 28.87
C SER A 575 -24.48 -4.09 29.28
N ARG A 576 -24.70 -5.04 28.37
CA ARG A 576 -25.51 -6.24 28.64
C ARG A 576 -24.74 -7.37 29.32
N SER A 577 -23.46 -7.56 28.99
CA SER A 577 -22.68 -8.72 29.43
C SER A 577 -21.46 -8.34 30.26
N GLY A 578 -21.18 -7.06 30.47
CA GLY A 578 -19.97 -6.61 31.17
C GLY A 578 -18.68 -6.95 30.43
N LEU A 579 -18.74 -7.21 29.12
CA LEU A 579 -17.59 -7.65 28.32
C LEU A 579 -17.04 -6.50 27.47
N VAL A 580 -15.72 -6.34 27.48
CA VAL A 580 -14.97 -5.37 26.66
C VAL A 580 -14.15 -6.11 25.62
N TRP A 581 -14.25 -5.64 24.37
CA TRP A 581 -13.43 -6.14 23.26
C TRP A 581 -12.00 -5.62 23.37
N LYS A 582 -11.04 -6.53 23.52
CA LYS A 582 -9.61 -6.21 23.55
C LYS A 582 -8.91 -6.86 22.36
N VAL A 583 -8.04 -6.06 21.74
CA VAL A 583 -7.16 -6.47 20.64
C VAL A 583 -5.74 -6.32 21.16
N GLY A 584 -5.11 -7.44 21.48
CA GLY A 584 -3.72 -7.47 21.94
C GLY A 584 -2.81 -7.84 20.78
N ARG A 585 -1.70 -7.09 20.59
CA ARG A 585 -0.67 -7.42 19.61
C ARG A 585 0.69 -7.34 20.27
N THR A 586 1.39 -8.46 20.34
CA THR A 586 2.62 -8.62 21.08
C THR A 586 3.73 -9.08 20.14
N PRO A 587 4.69 -8.21 19.79
CA PRO A 587 5.84 -8.62 19.02
C PRO A 587 6.81 -9.43 19.88
N ILE A 588 7.45 -10.42 19.27
CA ILE A 588 8.57 -11.16 19.86
C ILE A 588 9.81 -10.90 19.00
N PHE A 589 10.91 -10.58 19.67
CA PHE A 589 12.16 -10.20 19.05
C PHE A 589 13.24 -11.24 19.27
N TRP A 590 14.04 -11.46 18.23
CA TRP A 590 15.29 -12.17 18.29
C TRP A 590 16.44 -11.17 18.42
N ARG A 591 17.42 -11.51 19.26
CA ARG A 591 18.64 -10.71 19.47
C ARG A 591 19.73 -11.20 18.52
N ASP A 592 20.07 -10.36 17.54
CA ASP A 592 21.18 -10.62 16.63
C ASP A 592 22.50 -10.31 17.33
N ARG A 593 23.15 -11.36 17.86
CA ARG A 593 24.45 -11.25 18.55
C ARG A 593 25.61 -10.94 17.59
N GLU A 594 25.44 -11.21 16.30
CA GLU A 594 26.48 -11.01 15.28
C GLU A 594 26.45 -9.60 14.68
N ASN A 595 25.29 -8.93 14.70
CA ASN A 595 25.13 -7.57 14.21
C ASN A 595 24.73 -6.61 15.32
N LEU A 596 25.70 -5.82 15.80
CA LEU A 596 25.45 -4.74 16.73
C LEU A 596 24.88 -3.50 16.01
N ASP A 597 24.08 -2.72 16.73
CA ASP A 597 23.62 -1.40 16.31
C ASP A 597 24.74 -0.34 16.40
N GLU A 598 24.43 0.90 16.04
CA GLU A 598 25.40 2.02 16.04
C GLU A 598 25.94 2.34 17.45
N ASN A 599 25.29 1.85 18.52
CA ASN A 599 25.69 2.03 19.91
C ASN A 599 26.35 0.77 20.50
N GLY A 600 26.63 -0.24 19.67
CA GLY A 600 27.24 -1.50 20.12
C GLY A 600 26.28 -2.44 20.86
N GLN A 601 24.96 -2.22 20.78
CA GLN A 601 23.94 -3.10 21.37
C GLN A 601 23.47 -4.17 20.37
N GLU A 602 23.06 -5.33 20.86
CA GLU A 602 22.48 -6.40 20.03
C GLU A 602 21.24 -5.89 19.28
N ARG A 603 21.18 -6.13 17.97
CA ARG A 603 20.05 -5.65 17.18
C ARG A 603 18.83 -6.55 17.40
N LEU A 604 17.69 -5.93 17.68
CA LEU A 604 16.42 -6.64 17.79
C LEU A 604 15.77 -6.79 16.42
N VAL A 605 15.41 -8.03 16.07
CA VAL A 605 14.69 -8.38 14.85
C VAL A 605 13.39 -9.04 15.25
N GLN A 606 12.25 -8.48 14.83
CA GLN A 606 10.96 -9.10 15.11
C GLN A 606 10.85 -10.42 14.33
N ILE A 607 10.47 -11.49 15.02
CA ILE A 607 10.36 -12.85 14.43
C ILE A 607 8.95 -13.45 14.56
N TYR A 608 8.22 -13.10 15.62
CA TYR A 608 6.81 -13.47 15.77
C TYR A 608 5.96 -12.27 16.18
N GLU A 609 4.65 -12.42 15.96
CA GLU A 609 3.64 -11.53 16.50
C GLU A 609 2.48 -12.38 17.05
N ILE A 610 2.20 -12.25 18.33
CA ILE A 610 1.03 -12.86 18.97
C ILE A 610 -0.12 -11.85 18.88
N ILE A 611 -1.22 -12.23 18.24
CA ILE A 611 -2.45 -11.44 18.17
C ILE A 611 -3.51 -12.13 19.02
N ARG A 612 -4.14 -11.41 19.96
CA ARG A 612 -5.26 -11.91 20.79
C ARG A 612 -6.50 -11.08 20.52
N LEU A 613 -7.59 -11.76 20.16
CA LEU A 613 -8.88 -11.15 19.86
C LEU A 613 -9.90 -11.66 20.88
N THR A 614 -9.99 -11.01 22.04
CA THR A 614 -10.71 -11.56 23.19
C THR A 614 -11.78 -10.62 23.73
N TRP A 615 -12.86 -11.22 24.23
CA TRP A 615 -13.80 -10.56 25.10
C TRP A 615 -13.34 -10.73 26.54
N THR A 616 -13.04 -9.64 27.22
CA THR A 616 -12.58 -9.65 28.62
C THR A 616 -13.65 -9.05 29.52
N ALA A 617 -13.82 -9.60 30.72
CA ALA A 617 -14.70 -8.98 31.71
C ALA A 617 -14.22 -7.57 32.05
N LEU A 618 -15.16 -6.66 32.27
CA LEU A 618 -14.90 -5.31 32.75
C LEU A 618 -14.42 -5.39 34.21
N THR A 619 -13.12 -5.59 34.41
CA THR A 619 -12.49 -5.51 35.73
C THR A 619 -12.07 -4.07 36.03
N ALA A 620 -11.96 -3.71 37.32
CA ALA A 620 -11.40 -2.42 37.75
C ALA A 620 -10.02 -2.18 37.09
N PRO A 621 -9.63 -0.92 36.81
CA PRO A 621 -8.37 -0.63 36.12
C PRO A 621 -7.21 -1.27 36.88
N GLU A 622 -6.53 -2.24 36.24
CA GLU A 622 -5.32 -2.82 36.78
C GLU A 622 -4.28 -1.70 37.03
N PRO A 623 -3.54 -1.72 38.15
CA PRO A 623 -2.37 -0.87 38.28
C PRO A 623 -1.41 -1.18 37.13
N LYS A 624 -0.82 -0.13 36.53
CA LYS A 624 0.08 -0.20 35.37
C LYS A 624 1.32 -1.07 35.63
N ALA A 625 1.17 -2.38 35.65
CA ALA A 625 2.24 -3.36 35.77
C ALA A 625 2.28 -4.21 34.49
N GLY A 626 3.30 -3.97 33.66
CA GLY A 626 3.78 -4.92 32.65
C GLY A 626 2.89 -5.25 31.44
N GLN A 627 1.64 -4.79 31.34
CA GLN A 627 0.83 -5.01 30.14
C GLN A 627 1.27 -4.12 28.98
N GLN A 628 1.98 -4.76 28.06
CA GLN A 628 1.99 -4.54 26.60
C GLN A 628 1.11 -3.39 26.13
N GLN A 629 1.74 -2.26 25.79
CA GLN A 629 1.12 -1.21 24.99
C GLN A 629 0.92 -1.72 23.56
N GLY A 630 -0.12 -2.53 23.35
CA GLY A 630 -0.96 -2.33 22.18
C GLY A 630 -1.61 -0.97 22.36
N TYR A 631 -1.39 -0.05 21.42
CA TYR A 631 -1.84 1.33 21.51
C TYR A 631 -3.27 1.45 22.09
N GLY A 632 -3.37 2.01 23.29
CA GLY A 632 -4.61 2.53 23.89
C GLY A 632 -5.36 1.64 24.89
N MET A 633 -4.83 1.47 26.11
CA MET A 633 -5.65 1.32 27.33
C MET A 633 -5.67 2.65 28.07
N ILE A 634 -6.71 3.46 27.81
CA ILE A 634 -7.22 4.48 28.74
C ILE A 634 -8.75 4.33 28.72
N GLU A 635 -9.30 3.73 29.78
CA GLU A 635 -10.70 3.96 30.17
C GLU A 635 -10.74 5.19 31.08
N MET A 636 -11.45 6.24 30.62
CA MET A 636 -12.42 7.00 31.43
C MET A 636 -13.09 8.06 30.52
N ASP A 637 -14.42 7.97 30.52
CA ASP A 637 -15.46 8.96 30.19
C ASP A 637 -15.53 9.59 28.79
N ASP A 638 -16.38 9.00 27.94
CA ASP A 638 -17.17 9.73 26.95
C ASP A 638 -18.65 9.64 27.37
N ILE A 639 -19.10 10.58 28.20
CA ILE A 639 -20.52 10.98 28.26
C ILE A 639 -20.57 12.49 28.06
N ALA A 640 -21.42 12.89 27.12
CA ALA A 640 -21.78 14.25 26.80
C ALA A 640 -22.21 15.05 28.05
N ASN A 641 -21.52 16.16 28.33
CA ASN A 641 -22.09 17.28 29.06
C ASN A 641 -22.48 18.36 28.06
N PHE A 642 -23.75 18.37 27.68
CA PHE A 642 -24.43 19.60 27.27
C PHE A 642 -24.56 20.50 28.52
N PRO A 643 -24.21 21.79 28.47
CA PRO A 643 -24.39 22.66 29.63
C PRO A 643 -25.87 22.98 29.81
N GLY A 644 -26.48 22.38 30.83
CA GLY A 644 -27.74 22.81 31.42
C GLY A 644 -27.51 23.91 32.44
N HIS A 645 -28.32 24.97 32.35
CA HIS A 645 -28.38 26.12 33.25
C HIS A 645 -28.46 25.78 34.75
N GLY A 646 -27.82 26.62 35.55
CA GLY A 646 -28.02 26.80 37.00
C GLY A 646 -26.85 27.60 37.57
N GLN A 647 -26.92 28.93 37.61
CA GLN A 647 -27.13 29.71 38.84
C GLN A 647 -26.43 29.08 40.06
N ASP A 648 -25.31 29.66 40.50
CA ASP A 648 -25.37 30.53 41.68
C ASP A 648 -24.11 31.35 41.90
N ASN A 649 -24.38 32.59 42.30
CA ASN A 649 -23.47 33.62 42.75
C ASN A 649 -23.10 33.41 44.23
N THR A 650 -22.01 34.07 44.64
CA THR A 650 -21.45 34.30 45.99
C THR A 650 -20.16 33.51 46.19
N GLY A 651 -19.01 34.10 46.53
CA GLY A 651 -18.73 35.34 47.22
C GLY A 651 -17.68 34.99 48.28
N GLY A 652 -16.42 35.37 48.09
CA GLY A 652 -15.35 34.99 49.02
C GLY A 652 -13.99 35.50 48.57
N GLN A 653 -13.70 36.74 48.93
CA GLN A 653 -12.39 37.39 48.81
C GLN A 653 -11.34 36.78 49.77
N PHE A 654 -10.09 37.26 49.59
CA PHE A 654 -8.91 37.24 50.48
C PHE A 654 -7.91 36.10 50.26
N GLN A 655 -6.59 36.29 50.25
CA GLN A 655 -5.67 37.42 50.05
C GLN A 655 -4.26 36.80 49.92
N GLN A 656 -3.36 37.51 49.25
CA GLN A 656 -1.97 37.13 48.95
C GLN A 656 -1.03 37.01 50.16
N ALA A 657 0.12 36.38 49.86
CA ALA A 657 1.48 36.65 50.38
C ALA A 657 1.85 35.88 51.68
N HIS A 658 3.08 35.46 51.96
CA HIS A 658 4.41 35.75 51.42
C HIS A 658 5.46 34.85 52.14
N TYR A 659 6.62 34.59 51.50
CA TYR A 659 7.92 34.14 52.07
C TYR A 659 7.96 32.79 52.84
N GLY A 660 9.01 31.97 52.84
CA GLY A 660 10.38 32.09 52.39
C GLY A 660 11.27 31.24 53.32
N ASN A 661 11.95 30.24 52.74
CA ASN A 661 13.28 29.70 53.06
C ASN A 661 13.66 29.18 54.48
N GLN A 662 14.67 28.28 54.48
CA GLN A 662 15.38 27.60 55.59
C GLN A 662 14.65 26.37 56.14
N GLY A 663 15.26 25.21 56.39
CA GLY A 663 16.66 24.84 56.51
C GLY A 663 16.83 23.95 57.76
N HIS A 664 17.55 22.83 57.60
CA HIS A 664 18.20 21.99 58.62
C HIS A 664 17.47 20.85 59.37
N HIS A 665 18.11 19.68 59.22
CA HIS A 665 18.52 18.66 60.21
C HIS A 665 17.52 17.97 61.14
N GLY A 666 17.51 16.63 61.03
CA GLY A 666 18.08 15.79 62.09
C GLY A 666 17.12 14.87 62.85
N TYR A 667 17.36 13.56 62.69
CA TYR A 667 17.11 12.46 63.64
C TYR A 667 15.68 12.23 64.17
N HIS A 668 15.03 11.18 63.67
CA HIS A 668 14.98 9.88 64.36
C HIS A 668 14.55 8.76 63.42
#